data_AF-A0A4R4XNU9-F1
#
_entry.id   AF-A0A4R4XNU9-F1
#
_cell.length_a   1.000
_cell.length_b   1.000
_cell.length_c   1.000
_cell.angle_alpha   90.00
_cell.angle_beta   90.00
_cell.angle_gamma   90.00
#
_symmetry.space_group_name_H-M   'P 1'
#
loop_
_entity.id
_entity.type
_entity.pdbx_description
1 polymer ?
#
loop_
_entity_poly.entity_id
_entity_poly.type
_entity_poly.pdbx_seq_one_letter_code
_entity_poly.pdbx_strand_id
1 'polypeptide(L)'
;MPHRPGRRPARPPLAGRVPEVPPPVARAAAHRSRRPRHHRRPARADRGLPRRLRADLRRGHRAAGGGRGDPHAPRGGTGEDHRRPGGPVPGRRRPRRRAHRRARGALPRDRPDRRPGVPRRGPGRRRRPARSRDLGVRGHHRRARPEPVAGRRPPQQPRHRLQGGGVTTTETGAEAGTETGTTIDPITFEVIRHRLLAITDEQGATLAAISGSTHVVEASDYNVGLYLPDGSVAAMGRTILSHASSMAAITRSVIADCAGSPGIHPGDMFIVNDPWKGTVHAQDVGLIAPIFFDGELLAWTGAMCHMVDVGGMTPGSFCIDATDSYQEGLQMPPTKLVDGGEVRTDVWNLILGHTRMAPTVNLDLRALVGANNTAVRAMTALAEKYGAATVRTVMANLIGLSERRLRNRLALLPDARLHSRAFLDNDGGLAQSSENATYEVDLVLTKRGDTLHFDFSRSSPQVKGYINCAYSGMMAGIAAALLPTLAFDAPWNEGLFKPVEVTCPEGLICNAARPAAVSGGALEAGWLVEMTALECLSKLAACSDELLREAQAGPAGGPDKFVLTGAGERGARQTYVIMDCLATGGAAYAHRDGAWTQGQHNIERQKISNVEAVEMDAPLLYLWRGLVADSGGAGRNRGGMSMGAVYTVHGGRDVTALNSAHGWEVPNSTGIFGGYPGAQNTRTVVHSSDVKARLAAGVVPAVGELTGERPAMRGRQGLYRLGDDDVLATVPQAGGGWGDPLDRPAASVQADLDFGAVTADGAVRLYGVVLAEDGRVDASATAERREGLRAERRALPADLPLPEQPRGERTRIHPMGDGLDVVEADGRRWIACACGCVLSGAEEPWRPRASVRSSRDVHAFSLATRLDEGLELRAYSCPSCGRLHATDVVRRGAAHPDDIRLLTGKEE
;
A
#
# COMPACT_ATOMS: atom_id res chain seq x y z
N MET A 1 -8.41 62.10 4.54
CA MET A 1 -8.16 62.68 3.20
C MET A 1 -8.07 61.54 2.18
N PRO A 2 -8.52 61.72 0.92
CA PRO A 2 -8.66 60.62 -0.03
C PRO A 2 -7.50 60.45 -1.04
N HIS A 3 -7.41 59.23 -1.59
CA HIS A 3 -6.74 58.80 -2.84
C HIS A 3 -5.27 59.16 -3.15
N ARG A 4 -4.44 58.11 -3.21
CA ARG A 4 -3.67 57.75 -4.43
C ARG A 4 -3.51 56.21 -4.52
N PRO A 5 -3.89 55.55 -5.63
CA PRO A 5 -3.65 54.11 -5.80
C PRO A 5 -2.23 53.84 -6.32
N GLY A 6 -1.45 53.08 -5.57
CA GLY A 6 -0.14 52.58 -6.02
C GLY A 6 -0.31 51.45 -7.05
N ARG A 7 0.40 51.52 -8.19
CA ARG A 7 0.42 50.45 -9.18
C ARG A 7 1.04 49.18 -8.58
N ARG A 8 0.31 48.04 -8.64
CA ARG A 8 0.93 46.72 -8.46
C ARG A 8 1.92 46.47 -9.61
N PRO A 9 3.12 45.93 -9.36
CA PRO A 9 3.95 45.39 -10.44
C PRO A 9 3.22 44.17 -11.05
N ALA A 10 3.27 44.04 -12.37
CA ALA A 10 2.75 42.86 -13.05
C ALA A 10 3.65 41.66 -12.73
N ARG A 11 3.08 40.57 -12.19
CA ARG A 11 3.77 39.28 -12.16
C ARG A 11 3.90 38.78 -13.61
N PRO A 12 5.07 38.27 -14.05
CA PRO A 12 5.12 37.51 -15.29
C PRO A 12 4.29 36.23 -15.14
N PRO A 13 3.68 35.70 -16.21
CA PRO A 13 2.98 34.43 -16.14
C PRO A 13 3.99 33.30 -15.88
N LEU A 14 3.77 32.52 -14.80
CA LEU A 14 4.48 31.27 -14.54
C LEU A 14 3.97 30.15 -15.47
N ALA A 15 4.06 30.40 -16.78
CA ALA A 15 3.83 29.41 -17.83
C ALA A 15 5.08 28.52 -17.98
N GLY A 16 5.44 27.82 -16.90
CA GLY A 16 6.44 26.77 -16.95
C GLY A 16 5.96 25.68 -17.92
N ARG A 17 6.75 25.39 -18.95
CA ARG A 17 6.45 24.26 -19.85
C ARG A 17 6.46 22.98 -19.03
N VAL A 18 5.31 22.34 -18.89
CA VAL A 18 5.26 20.91 -18.53
C VAL A 18 6.10 20.18 -19.58
N PRO A 19 7.08 19.34 -19.19
CA PRO A 19 7.86 18.56 -20.15
C PRO A 19 6.92 17.75 -21.05
N GLU A 20 7.16 17.81 -22.36
CA GLU A 20 6.36 17.07 -23.32
C GLU A 20 6.50 15.57 -23.03
N VAL A 21 5.36 14.89 -22.82
CA VAL A 21 5.34 13.43 -22.88
C VAL A 21 5.87 13.06 -24.26
N PRO A 22 7.01 12.35 -24.37
CA PRO A 22 7.66 12.14 -25.66
C PRO A 22 6.69 11.39 -26.60
N PRO A 23 6.68 11.73 -27.90
CA PRO A 23 5.73 11.15 -28.84
C PRO A 23 5.86 9.62 -28.85
N PRO A 24 4.75 8.88 -29.03
CA PRO A 24 4.80 7.43 -29.11
C PRO A 24 5.84 6.99 -30.14
N VAL A 25 6.81 6.16 -29.72
CA VAL A 25 7.90 5.71 -30.57
C VAL A 25 7.37 4.71 -31.60
N ALA A 26 6.76 5.27 -32.65
CA ALA A 26 6.24 4.54 -33.79
C ALA A 26 7.41 3.87 -34.53
N ARG A 27 7.64 2.59 -34.25
CA ARG A 27 8.60 1.76 -34.99
C ARG A 27 8.10 1.55 -36.43
N ALA A 28 8.42 2.51 -37.29
CA ALA A 28 8.08 2.50 -38.71
C ALA A 28 8.66 1.25 -39.40
N ALA A 29 7.78 0.30 -39.73
CA ALA A 29 8.16 -1.02 -40.25
C ALA A 29 8.43 -1.01 -41.78
N ALA A 30 9.47 -0.29 -42.21
CA ALA A 30 10.04 -0.34 -43.56
C ALA A 30 11.54 0.01 -43.50
N HIS A 31 12.48 -0.68 -44.15
CA HIS A 31 12.36 -1.36 -45.44
C HIS A 31 13.45 -2.45 -45.69
N ARG A 32 13.09 -3.44 -46.53
CA ARG A 32 13.96 -4.11 -47.54
C ARG A 32 15.34 -4.66 -47.14
N SER A 33 15.32 -5.88 -46.62
CA SER A 33 16.04 -7.03 -47.21
C SER A 33 17.26 -6.77 -48.12
N ARG A 34 18.47 -6.87 -47.57
CA ARG A 34 19.68 -7.33 -48.30
C ARG A 34 20.36 -8.45 -47.51
N ARG A 35 20.64 -9.59 -48.16
CA ARG A 35 21.41 -10.70 -47.59
C ARG A 35 22.92 -10.46 -47.80
N PRO A 36 23.75 -10.55 -46.75
CA PRO A 36 25.11 -11.07 -46.86
C PRO A 36 25.10 -12.61 -46.86
N ARG A 37 26.18 -13.24 -47.34
CA ARG A 37 26.35 -14.71 -47.35
C ARG A 37 27.03 -15.21 -46.06
N HIS A 38 27.02 -16.53 -45.87
CA HIS A 38 27.71 -17.22 -44.78
C HIS A 38 29.17 -16.76 -44.59
N HIS A 39 29.62 -16.66 -43.33
CA HIS A 39 30.93 -17.18 -42.93
C HIS A 39 30.87 -17.76 -41.50
N ARG A 40 31.92 -18.52 -41.12
CA ARG A 40 31.90 -19.54 -40.06
C ARG A 40 31.92 -18.95 -38.63
N ARG A 41 31.20 -19.59 -37.70
CA ARG A 41 31.52 -19.55 -36.26
C ARG A 41 32.52 -20.67 -35.91
N PRO A 42 33.55 -20.44 -35.08
CA PRO A 42 34.30 -21.49 -34.40
C PRO A 42 33.59 -21.99 -33.13
N ALA A 43 34.24 -22.92 -32.41
CA ALA A 43 33.66 -23.81 -31.41
C ALA A 43 33.15 -23.18 -30.10
N ARG A 44 32.42 -24.00 -29.32
CA ARG A 44 32.10 -23.76 -27.90
C ARG A 44 33.29 -24.09 -27.00
N ALA A 45 33.32 -23.49 -25.80
CA ALA A 45 33.77 -24.18 -24.58
C ALA A 45 32.53 -24.65 -23.80
N ASP A 46 32.63 -25.75 -23.05
CA ASP A 46 31.48 -26.43 -22.41
C ASP A 46 31.67 -26.56 -20.88
N ARG A 47 30.54 -26.55 -20.14
CA ARG A 47 30.31 -26.76 -18.69
C ARG A 47 28.94 -26.13 -18.35
N GLY A 48 27.96 -26.80 -17.76
CA GLY A 48 27.85 -28.23 -17.44
C GLY A 48 26.86 -28.47 -16.29
N LEU A 49 25.57 -28.67 -16.58
CA LEU A 49 24.54 -29.04 -15.60
C LEU A 49 23.67 -30.22 -16.09
N PRO A 50 23.24 -31.13 -15.19
CA PRO A 50 22.71 -32.44 -15.56
C PRO A 50 21.23 -32.45 -15.96
N ARG A 51 20.83 -33.46 -16.75
CA ARG A 51 19.44 -33.70 -17.20
C ARG A 51 18.74 -34.81 -16.41
N ARG A 52 17.64 -34.49 -15.73
CA ARG A 52 16.43 -35.32 -15.52
C ARG A 52 15.24 -34.33 -15.43
N LEU A 53 14.04 -34.57 -15.97
CA LEU A 53 13.50 -35.68 -16.76
C LEU A 53 12.82 -35.12 -18.04
N ARG A 54 12.29 -35.98 -18.92
CA ARG A 54 11.53 -35.56 -20.12
C ARG A 54 10.39 -36.55 -20.41
N ALA A 55 9.40 -36.07 -21.17
CA ALA A 55 8.25 -36.78 -21.75
C ALA A 55 6.95 -36.80 -20.92
N ASP A 56 5.87 -37.07 -21.67
CA ASP A 56 4.44 -37.16 -21.32
C ASP A 56 3.68 -35.85 -21.00
N LEU A 57 2.56 -35.50 -21.66
CA LEU A 57 1.79 -36.18 -22.75
C LEU A 57 1.47 -35.27 -23.95
N ARG A 58 1.22 -35.91 -25.10
CA ARG A 58 0.42 -35.37 -26.23
C ARG A 58 -0.63 -36.40 -26.67
N ARG A 59 -1.94 -36.15 -26.48
CA ARG A 59 -3.08 -36.83 -27.15
C ARG A 59 -4.42 -36.15 -26.82
N GLY A 60 -5.38 -36.18 -27.77
CA GLY A 60 -6.78 -35.67 -27.66
C GLY A 60 -6.93 -34.17 -27.98
N HIS A 61 -7.52 -33.69 -29.08
CA HIS A 61 -8.72 -34.14 -29.79
C HIS A 61 -8.79 -33.74 -31.29
N ARG A 62 -9.42 -34.61 -32.08
CA ARG A 62 -10.24 -34.39 -33.30
C ARG A 62 -11.40 -35.41 -33.17
N ALA A 63 -12.58 -35.30 -33.78
CA ALA A 63 -13.27 -34.27 -34.58
C ALA A 63 -14.71 -34.10 -33.96
N ALA A 64 -15.75 -33.48 -34.53
CA ALA A 64 -16.11 -33.01 -35.88
C ALA A 64 -17.20 -31.90 -35.77
N GLY A 65 -17.68 -31.20 -36.81
CA GLY A 65 -17.25 -31.13 -38.22
C GLY A 65 -18.41 -30.82 -39.18
N GLY A 66 -18.16 -29.97 -40.20
CA GLY A 66 -19.15 -29.57 -41.23
C GLY A 66 -20.02 -28.35 -40.82
N GLY A 67 -20.45 -27.47 -41.73
CA GLY A 67 -20.27 -27.39 -43.18
C GLY A 67 -20.22 -25.93 -43.70
N ARG A 68 -20.06 -25.74 -45.02
CA ARG A 68 -19.90 -24.42 -45.68
C ARG A 68 -21.20 -23.94 -46.35
N GLY A 69 -21.37 -22.62 -46.51
CA GLY A 69 -22.43 -22.05 -47.35
C GLY A 69 -22.37 -20.52 -47.49
N ASP A 70 -21.79 -20.05 -48.59
CA ASP A 70 -21.79 -18.67 -49.14
C ASP A 70 -21.45 -18.84 -50.65
N PRO A 71 -22.04 -18.12 -51.64
CA PRO A 71 -21.78 -16.68 -51.78
C PRO A 71 -22.87 -15.77 -52.44
N HIS A 72 -22.61 -14.46 -52.33
CA HIS A 72 -22.94 -13.36 -53.27
C HIS A 72 -24.35 -12.73 -53.31
N ALA A 73 -24.32 -11.43 -53.65
CA ALA A 73 -25.42 -10.47 -53.86
C ALA A 73 -25.48 -10.07 -55.38
N PRO A 74 -26.02 -8.93 -55.90
CA PRO A 74 -26.55 -7.70 -55.26
C PRO A 74 -27.83 -7.09 -55.94
N ARG A 75 -28.10 -5.79 -55.63
CA ARG A 75 -29.20 -4.90 -56.13
C ARG A 75 -30.55 -5.18 -55.44
N GLY A 76 -31.40 -4.22 -55.09
CA GLY A 76 -31.50 -2.77 -55.36
C GLY A 76 -32.95 -2.44 -55.79
N GLY A 77 -33.57 -1.30 -55.50
CA GLY A 77 -33.14 -0.13 -54.73
C GLY A 77 -33.95 1.13 -55.13
N THR A 78 -35.07 1.39 -54.46
CA THR A 78 -35.94 2.59 -54.51
C THR A 78 -36.90 2.51 -53.31
N GLY A 79 -37.38 3.58 -52.67
CA GLY A 79 -37.07 5.01 -52.79
C GLY A 79 -38.13 5.84 -52.05
N GLU A 80 -37.75 7.02 -51.54
CA GLU A 80 -38.63 8.15 -51.12
C GLU A 80 -39.65 7.91 -49.96
N ASP A 81 -40.12 8.93 -49.23
CA ASP A 81 -39.47 10.12 -48.67
C ASP A 81 -40.33 10.65 -47.48
N HIS A 82 -39.81 11.61 -46.71
CA HIS A 82 -40.51 12.52 -45.77
C HIS A 82 -41.00 11.89 -44.44
N ARG A 83 -40.71 12.48 -43.27
CA ARG A 83 -41.09 13.81 -42.70
C ARG A 83 -42.62 13.92 -42.52
N ARG A 84 -43.18 14.32 -41.37
CA ARG A 84 -42.65 14.92 -40.12
C ARG A 84 -43.64 14.66 -38.93
N PRO A 85 -43.40 15.15 -37.68
CA PRO A 85 -44.00 14.60 -36.46
C PRO A 85 -45.13 15.44 -35.80
N GLY A 86 -45.65 14.93 -34.68
CA GLY A 86 -46.67 15.53 -33.79
C GLY A 86 -47.68 14.44 -33.39
N GLY A 87 -48.30 14.40 -32.21
CA GLY A 87 -48.32 15.32 -31.07
C GLY A 87 -48.84 14.60 -29.79
N PRO A 88 -49.15 15.31 -28.68
CA PRO A 88 -48.97 14.72 -27.35
C PRO A 88 -50.23 14.54 -26.46
N VAL A 89 -50.27 13.41 -25.72
CA VAL A 89 -50.74 13.32 -24.30
C VAL A 89 -52.27 13.62 -24.12
N PRO A 90 -52.93 13.56 -22.92
CA PRO A 90 -52.78 12.77 -21.68
C PRO A 90 -53.91 11.70 -21.49
N GLY A 91 -53.96 10.98 -20.35
CA GLY A 91 -55.11 10.10 -20.04
C GLY A 91 -55.14 9.36 -18.70
N ARG A 92 -55.12 10.07 -17.55
CA ARG A 92 -55.24 9.42 -16.21
C ARG A 92 -56.58 8.69 -16.01
N ARG A 93 -56.59 7.47 -15.42
CA ARG A 93 -57.25 7.16 -14.11
C ARG A 93 -57.17 5.67 -13.67
N ARG A 94 -56.83 5.49 -12.38
CA ARG A 94 -57.06 4.31 -11.50
C ARG A 94 -58.46 4.42 -10.82
N PRO A 95 -58.92 3.51 -9.93
CA PRO A 95 -58.80 2.04 -9.83
C PRO A 95 -60.13 1.34 -9.40
N ARG A 96 -60.16 -0.01 -9.34
CA ARG A 96 -60.89 -0.92 -8.38
C ARG A 96 -60.90 -2.36 -8.95
N ARG A 97 -61.14 -3.48 -8.24
CA ARG A 97 -60.94 -4.00 -6.87
C ARG A 97 -61.70 -5.37 -6.82
N ARG A 98 -61.07 -6.48 -6.38
CA ARG A 98 -61.69 -7.81 -6.05
C ARG A 98 -62.29 -8.64 -7.22
N ALA A 99 -62.59 -9.95 -7.09
CA ALA A 99 -61.97 -11.10 -6.37
C ALA A 99 -62.75 -12.43 -6.59
N HIS A 100 -62.08 -13.59 -6.76
CA HIS A 100 -62.62 -14.97 -6.67
C HIS A 100 -61.46 -16.00 -6.61
N ARG A 101 -61.59 -17.29 -6.20
CA ARG A 101 -62.34 -17.97 -5.10
C ARG A 101 -61.62 -19.32 -4.78
N ARG A 102 -62.09 -20.16 -3.84
CA ARG A 102 -61.33 -21.30 -3.22
C ARG A 102 -61.66 -22.72 -3.74
N ALA A 103 -60.64 -23.60 -3.74
CA ALA A 103 -60.60 -25.06 -3.46
C ALA A 103 -59.16 -25.41 -3.00
N ARG A 104 -58.72 -26.47 -2.27
CA ARG A 104 -59.22 -27.73 -1.64
C ARG A 104 -59.31 -29.05 -2.46
N GLY A 105 -58.67 -30.10 -1.91
CA GLY A 105 -58.58 -31.53 -2.30
C GLY A 105 -57.58 -32.24 -1.35
N ALA A 106 -57.62 -33.58 -1.13
CA ALA A 106 -57.05 -34.21 0.08
C ALA A 106 -56.39 -35.63 -0.06
N LEU A 107 -55.76 -36.06 1.07
CA LEU A 107 -54.96 -37.27 1.39
C LEU A 107 -55.61 -38.65 1.08
N PRO A 108 -54.81 -39.76 1.04
CA PRO A 108 -54.59 -40.62 2.23
C PRO A 108 -53.13 -41.14 2.46
N ARG A 109 -52.93 -42.05 3.42
CA ARG A 109 -51.66 -42.70 3.87
C ARG A 109 -51.77 -44.24 3.76
N ASP A 110 -50.65 -44.99 3.86
CA ASP A 110 -50.55 -46.14 4.79
C ASP A 110 -49.13 -46.74 5.05
N ARG A 111 -49.06 -47.77 5.91
CA ARG A 111 -47.92 -48.64 6.37
C ARG A 111 -48.49 -50.10 6.56
N PRO A 112 -47.78 -51.19 6.99
CA PRO A 112 -46.48 -51.34 7.68
C PRO A 112 -45.58 -52.59 7.34
N ASP A 113 -44.48 -52.77 8.10
CA ASP A 113 -44.13 -53.98 8.93
C ASP A 113 -42.80 -54.78 8.73
N ARG A 114 -42.23 -55.17 9.89
CA ARG A 114 -41.35 -56.31 10.30
C ARG A 114 -39.91 -56.60 9.77
N ARG A 115 -39.20 -57.40 10.58
CA ARG A 115 -37.79 -57.91 10.48
C ARG A 115 -37.79 -59.45 10.31
N PRO A 116 -36.67 -60.12 9.95
CA PRO A 116 -35.59 -60.55 10.89
C PRO A 116 -34.17 -60.32 10.30
N GLY A 117 -33.02 -60.70 10.90
CA GLY A 117 -32.69 -61.46 12.13
C GLY A 117 -31.19 -61.34 12.50
N VAL A 118 -30.69 -62.10 13.48
CA VAL A 118 -29.34 -62.00 14.07
C VAL A 118 -28.72 -63.38 14.31
N PRO A 119 -27.37 -63.52 14.29
CA PRO A 119 -26.70 -64.42 15.22
C PRO A 119 -25.60 -63.72 16.07
N ARG A 120 -25.43 -64.19 17.32
CA ARG A 120 -24.44 -63.71 18.32
C ARG A 120 -23.37 -64.78 18.62
N ARG A 121 -22.15 -64.35 18.96
CA ARG A 121 -21.14 -64.99 19.86
C ARG A 121 -19.99 -63.95 20.02
N GLY A 122 -19.28 -63.78 21.14
CA GLY A 122 -19.38 -64.29 22.52
C GLY A 122 -18.33 -63.57 23.39
N PRO A 123 -18.48 -63.44 24.74
CA PRO A 123 -17.67 -62.50 25.54
C PRO A 123 -16.40 -63.10 26.17
N GLY A 124 -15.35 -62.27 26.32
CA GLY A 124 -14.14 -62.56 27.11
C GLY A 124 -14.02 -61.65 28.35
N ARG A 125 -13.52 -62.18 29.47
CA ARG A 125 -13.37 -61.49 30.76
C ARG A 125 -11.93 -61.63 31.30
N ARG A 126 -11.53 -60.72 32.20
CA ARG A 126 -10.25 -60.69 32.96
C ARG A 126 -9.05 -60.22 32.10
N ARG A 127 -7.95 -59.66 32.66
CA ARG A 127 -7.44 -59.72 34.05
C ARG A 127 -6.62 -58.44 34.38
N ARG A 128 -6.58 -58.02 35.65
CA ARG A 128 -5.50 -57.15 36.20
C ARG A 128 -4.18 -57.94 36.27
N PRO A 129 -3.04 -57.25 36.34
CA PRO A 129 -2.20 -57.37 37.55
C PRO A 129 -1.96 -56.02 38.24
N ALA A 130 -1.22 -56.06 39.35
CA ALA A 130 -0.74 -54.92 40.14
C ALA A 130 0.53 -55.32 40.90
N ARG A 131 1.19 -54.38 41.59
CA ARG A 131 2.46 -54.51 42.38
C ARG A 131 3.74 -54.51 41.50
N SER A 132 4.89 -53.99 41.94
CA SER A 132 5.25 -53.28 43.20
C SER A 132 6.65 -52.65 43.16
N ARG A 133 6.92 -51.77 44.15
CA ARG A 133 8.19 -51.21 44.71
C ARG A 133 8.24 -49.69 44.51
N ASP A 134 8.30 -48.83 45.54
CA ASP A 134 9.10 -48.75 46.80
C ASP A 134 10.47 -48.09 46.66
N LEU A 135 10.92 -47.47 47.77
CA LEU A 135 11.92 -46.40 47.91
C LEU A 135 11.32 -45.01 47.57
N GLY A 136 11.31 -43.99 48.43
CA GLY A 136 12.11 -43.70 49.64
C GLY A 136 13.30 -42.79 49.27
N VAL A 137 13.42 -41.55 49.78
CA VAL A 137 13.82 -41.20 51.16
C VAL A 137 13.54 -39.71 51.51
N ARG A 138 13.44 -39.43 52.81
CA ARG A 138 13.59 -38.16 53.63
C ARG A 138 14.27 -36.93 52.96
N GLY A 139 14.05 -35.67 53.36
CA GLY A 139 13.16 -35.09 54.39
C GLY A 139 13.76 -33.86 55.15
N HIS A 140 12.90 -32.93 55.63
CA HIS A 140 13.21 -31.70 56.44
C HIS A 140 13.96 -30.57 55.68
N HIS A 141 14.04 -29.28 56.11
CA HIS A 141 13.82 -28.62 57.42
C HIS A 141 13.07 -27.25 57.39
N ARG A 142 12.67 -26.85 58.61
CA ARG A 142 11.85 -25.72 59.09
C ARG A 142 12.31 -24.26 58.82
N ARG A 143 11.28 -23.37 58.67
CA ARG A 143 11.04 -22.03 59.30
C ARG A 143 12.16 -20.99 59.52
N ALA A 144 11.87 -19.73 59.13
CA ALA A 144 11.90 -18.54 60.02
C ALA A 144 11.08 -17.33 59.44
N ARG A 145 10.70 -16.37 60.31
CA ARG A 145 10.32 -14.96 60.01
C ARG A 145 11.17 -14.05 60.94
N PRO A 146 11.35 -12.74 60.67
CA PRO A 146 10.48 -11.72 61.30
C PRO A 146 10.19 -10.45 60.43
N GLU A 147 9.36 -9.54 60.98
CA GLU A 147 9.12 -8.14 60.53
C GLU A 147 9.86 -7.16 61.52
N PRO A 148 9.50 -5.87 61.84
CA PRO A 148 8.45 -4.93 61.33
C PRO A 148 8.79 -3.40 61.29
N VAL A 149 7.76 -2.56 61.05
CA VAL A 149 7.47 -1.18 61.60
C VAL A 149 7.39 0.04 60.62
N ALA A 150 6.38 0.90 60.87
CA ALA A 150 5.88 2.12 60.20
C ALA A 150 6.82 3.37 60.19
N GLY A 151 6.51 4.56 59.61
CA GLY A 151 5.28 5.17 59.01
C GLY A 151 5.62 6.47 58.21
N ARG A 152 4.81 7.53 58.01
CA ARG A 152 3.47 7.97 58.50
C ARG A 152 2.68 8.79 57.41
N ARG A 153 2.09 9.97 57.75
CA ARG A 153 1.16 10.87 56.97
C ARG A 153 0.90 12.16 57.81
N PRO A 154 0.08 13.19 57.43
CA PRO A 154 -0.56 13.62 56.14
C PRO A 154 -0.17 15.11 55.84
N PRO A 155 -0.96 16.03 55.19
CA PRO A 155 -2.15 16.00 54.30
C PRO A 155 -1.84 16.74 52.94
N GLN A 156 -2.69 17.37 52.09
CA GLN A 156 -4.16 17.64 51.98
C GLN A 156 -4.72 17.24 50.57
N GLN A 157 -5.36 18.17 49.83
CA GLN A 157 -6.34 17.97 48.73
C GLN A 157 -6.56 19.28 47.91
N PRO A 158 -7.34 19.32 46.79
CA PRO A 158 -7.47 18.35 45.70
C PRO A 158 -7.48 18.99 44.28
N ARG A 159 -7.45 18.17 43.22
CA ARG A 159 -8.05 18.48 41.91
C ARG A 159 -8.86 17.27 41.41
N HIS A 160 -10.00 17.51 40.75
CA HIS A 160 -10.88 16.44 40.29
C HIS A 160 -10.30 15.69 39.08
N ARG A 161 -10.40 14.36 39.13
CA ARG A 161 -10.32 13.44 37.98
C ARG A 161 -11.54 12.53 38.05
N LEU A 162 -12.24 12.33 36.94
CA LEU A 162 -13.30 11.32 36.87
C LEU A 162 -12.66 9.93 36.84
N GLN A 163 -13.11 9.04 37.73
CA GLN A 163 -12.61 7.66 37.82
C GLN A 163 -13.50 6.73 36.98
N GLY A 164 -12.88 5.81 36.26
CA GLY A 164 -13.53 4.56 35.88
C GLY A 164 -13.68 3.65 37.12
N GLY A 165 -14.77 2.89 37.19
CA GLY A 165 -15.00 1.95 38.29
C GLY A 165 -14.06 0.74 38.21
N GLY A 166 -13.26 0.51 39.25
CA GLY A 166 -12.42 -0.67 39.36
C GLY A 166 -13.22 -1.89 39.84
N VAL A 167 -13.03 -3.04 39.18
CA VAL A 167 -13.53 -4.33 39.67
C VAL A 167 -12.54 -4.88 40.71
N THR A 168 -13.05 -5.29 41.87
CA THR A 168 -12.26 -5.84 42.96
C THR A 168 -11.81 -7.28 42.66
N THR A 169 -10.51 -7.49 42.43
CA THR A 169 -9.90 -8.82 42.40
C THR A 169 -9.72 -9.33 43.83
N THR A 170 -10.58 -10.24 44.28
CA THR A 170 -10.34 -11.02 45.50
C THR A 170 -9.30 -12.10 45.23
N GLU A 171 -8.20 -12.10 45.99
CA GLU A 171 -7.19 -13.16 45.91
C GLU A 171 -7.77 -14.49 46.42
N THR A 172 -7.89 -15.48 45.52
CA THR A 172 -8.06 -16.88 45.88
C THR A 172 -6.99 -17.71 45.18
N GLY A 173 -6.03 -18.23 45.95
CA GLY A 173 -4.92 -19.00 45.41
C GLY A 173 -5.38 -20.33 44.83
N ALA A 174 -5.12 -20.52 43.53
CA ALA A 174 -5.06 -21.82 42.88
C ALA A 174 -3.74 -21.89 42.11
N GLU A 175 -2.95 -22.95 42.32
CA GLU A 175 -1.62 -23.07 41.74
C GLU A 175 -1.72 -23.29 40.23
N ALA A 176 -1.29 -22.30 39.43
CA ALA A 176 -1.28 -22.39 37.99
C ALA A 176 -0.18 -23.36 37.52
N GLY A 177 -0.55 -24.63 37.34
CA GLY A 177 0.37 -25.68 36.89
C GLY A 177 0.95 -25.40 35.51
N THR A 178 2.27 -25.26 35.45
CA THR A 178 3.05 -25.23 34.21
C THR A 178 3.07 -26.60 33.52
N GLU A 179 3.39 -26.60 32.22
CA GLU A 179 3.67 -27.80 31.40
C GLU A 179 2.49 -28.77 31.12
N THR A 180 1.55 -28.34 30.27
CA THR A 180 0.84 -29.24 29.33
C THR A 180 0.78 -28.65 27.91
N GLY A 181 1.90 -28.10 27.44
CA GLY A 181 2.03 -27.70 26.04
C GLY A 181 2.04 -28.94 25.15
N THR A 182 0.94 -29.19 24.43
CA THR A 182 0.82 -30.34 23.52
C THR A 182 1.93 -30.29 22.47
N THR A 183 2.89 -31.20 22.53
CA THR A 183 4.09 -31.20 21.68
C THR A 183 3.74 -31.62 20.25
N ILE A 184 3.18 -30.70 19.47
CA ILE A 184 2.87 -30.91 18.05
C ILE A 184 4.19 -31.18 17.31
N ASP A 185 4.25 -32.32 16.62
CA ASP A 185 5.43 -32.68 15.85
C ASP A 185 5.65 -31.72 14.66
N PRO A 186 6.90 -31.51 14.21
CA PRO A 186 7.19 -30.56 13.14
C PRO A 186 6.47 -30.85 11.81
N ILE A 187 6.12 -32.11 11.52
CA ILE A 187 5.43 -32.48 10.28
C ILE A 187 3.97 -32.07 10.36
N THR A 188 3.28 -32.36 11.46
CA THR A 188 1.90 -31.91 11.70
C THR A 188 1.81 -30.39 11.76
N PHE A 189 2.76 -29.71 12.41
CA PHE A 189 2.83 -28.24 12.43
C PHE A 189 2.93 -27.68 11.00
N GLU A 190 3.89 -28.14 10.20
CA GLU A 190 4.10 -27.64 8.84
C GLU A 190 2.95 -27.97 7.89
N VAL A 191 2.35 -29.16 7.98
CA VAL A 191 1.17 -29.55 7.18
C VAL A 191 -0.04 -28.66 7.50
N ILE A 192 -0.31 -28.40 8.79
CA ILE A 192 -1.43 -27.52 9.18
C ILE A 192 -1.10 -26.06 8.81
N ARG A 193 0.13 -25.58 9.04
CA ARG A 193 0.59 -24.24 8.63
C ARG A 193 0.39 -24.00 7.13
N HIS A 194 0.79 -24.95 6.29
CA HIS A 194 0.59 -24.85 4.85
C HIS A 194 -0.90 -24.94 4.45
N ARG A 195 -1.73 -25.74 5.15
CA ARG A 195 -3.18 -25.75 4.87
C ARG A 195 -3.88 -24.46 5.29
N LEU A 196 -3.48 -23.82 6.41
CA LEU A 196 -4.02 -22.51 6.80
C LEU A 196 -3.79 -21.44 5.72
N LEU A 197 -2.58 -21.39 5.14
CA LEU A 197 -2.26 -20.49 4.02
C LEU A 197 -3.02 -20.86 2.74
N ALA A 198 -3.16 -22.17 2.44
CA ALA A 198 -3.98 -22.60 1.31
C ALA A 198 -5.47 -22.27 1.48
N ILE A 199 -5.98 -22.16 2.72
CA ILE A 199 -7.35 -21.72 3.00
C ILE A 199 -7.50 -20.22 2.75
N THR A 200 -6.53 -19.37 3.11
CA THR A 200 -6.61 -17.93 2.80
C THR A 200 -6.45 -17.66 1.29
N ASP A 201 -5.62 -18.41 0.57
CA ASP A 201 -5.59 -18.35 -0.91
C ASP A 201 -6.92 -18.83 -1.54
N GLU A 202 -7.53 -19.93 -1.04
CA GLU A 202 -8.83 -20.44 -1.51
C GLU A 202 -9.98 -19.45 -1.22
N GLN A 203 -9.95 -18.78 -0.05
CA GLN A 203 -10.88 -17.72 0.35
C GLN A 203 -10.73 -16.47 -0.54
N GLY A 204 -9.51 -16.01 -0.79
CA GLY A 204 -9.23 -14.86 -1.64
C GLY A 204 -9.59 -15.09 -3.12
N ALA A 205 -9.29 -16.28 -3.64
CA ALA A 205 -9.72 -16.69 -4.98
C ALA A 205 -11.25 -16.75 -5.12
N THR A 206 -11.96 -17.19 -4.07
CA THR A 206 -13.44 -17.18 -4.05
C THR A 206 -13.98 -15.75 -4.08
N LEU A 207 -13.37 -14.82 -3.35
CA LEU A 207 -13.77 -13.41 -3.34
C LEU A 207 -13.61 -12.79 -4.74
N ALA A 208 -12.42 -12.94 -5.34
CA ALA A 208 -12.11 -12.39 -6.66
C ALA A 208 -12.88 -13.04 -7.83
N ALA A 209 -13.41 -14.26 -7.65
CA ALA A 209 -14.24 -14.94 -8.65
C ALA A 209 -15.74 -14.58 -8.58
N ILE A 210 -16.20 -13.94 -7.48
CA ILE A 210 -17.61 -13.55 -7.28
C ILE A 210 -17.79 -12.02 -7.44
N SER A 211 -16.78 -11.24 -7.04
CA SER A 211 -16.80 -9.79 -7.26
C SER A 211 -16.77 -9.44 -8.75
N GLY A 212 -17.46 -8.35 -9.10
CA GLY A 212 -17.38 -7.71 -10.42
C GLY A 212 -16.72 -6.33 -10.38
N SER A 213 -16.01 -5.96 -9.31
CA SER A 213 -15.38 -4.65 -9.17
C SER A 213 -13.92 -4.65 -9.63
N THR A 214 -13.48 -3.58 -10.31
CA THR A 214 -12.08 -3.43 -10.77
C THR A 214 -11.09 -3.35 -9.60
N HIS A 215 -11.52 -2.82 -8.45
CA HIS A 215 -10.79 -2.85 -7.18
C HIS A 215 -10.40 -4.28 -6.79
N VAL A 216 -11.36 -5.21 -6.72
CA VAL A 216 -11.07 -6.60 -6.36
C VAL A 216 -10.35 -7.36 -7.46
N VAL A 217 -10.82 -7.25 -8.71
CA VAL A 217 -10.41 -8.15 -9.81
C VAL A 217 -9.08 -7.74 -10.43
N GLU A 218 -8.84 -6.44 -10.62
CA GLU A 218 -7.62 -5.91 -11.25
C GLU A 218 -6.61 -5.44 -10.20
N ALA A 219 -6.99 -4.48 -9.36
CA ALA A 219 -6.11 -3.92 -8.34
C ALA A 219 -5.75 -4.93 -7.23
N SER A 220 -6.58 -5.95 -7.00
CA SER A 220 -6.48 -6.89 -5.87
C SER A 220 -6.61 -6.20 -4.50
N ASP A 221 -7.46 -5.18 -4.45
CA ASP A 221 -7.77 -4.32 -3.31
C ASP A 221 -8.80 -4.99 -2.38
N TYR A 222 -8.37 -6.09 -1.79
CA TYR A 222 -9.11 -6.93 -0.85
C TYR A 222 -8.13 -7.71 0.04
N ASN A 223 -8.55 -8.15 1.21
CA ASN A 223 -7.77 -9.11 2.02
C ASN A 223 -8.71 -10.02 2.83
N VAL A 224 -8.16 -11.14 3.30
CA VAL A 224 -8.87 -12.26 3.91
C VAL A 224 -8.02 -12.85 5.03
N GLY A 225 -8.61 -13.53 6.01
CA GLY A 225 -7.82 -14.07 7.12
C GLY A 225 -8.51 -15.04 8.05
N LEU A 226 -7.69 -15.61 8.93
CA LEU A 226 -8.02 -16.57 9.97
C LEU A 226 -7.45 -16.07 11.31
N TYR A 227 -8.29 -15.98 12.33
CA TYR A 227 -7.97 -15.38 13.62
C TYR A 227 -8.26 -16.37 14.74
N LEU A 228 -7.47 -16.31 15.82
CA LEU A 228 -7.76 -17.02 17.06
C LEU A 228 -9.05 -16.46 17.71
N PRO A 229 -9.68 -17.17 18.66
CA PRO A 229 -10.93 -16.74 19.31
C PRO A 229 -10.91 -15.34 19.95
N ASP A 230 -9.73 -14.85 20.33
CA ASP A 230 -9.46 -13.50 20.88
C ASP A 230 -9.37 -12.39 19.81
N GLY A 231 -9.43 -12.75 18.53
CA GLY A 231 -9.26 -11.85 17.39
C GLY A 231 -7.80 -11.63 16.97
N SER A 232 -6.82 -12.32 17.57
CA SER A 232 -5.42 -12.27 17.11
C SER A 232 -5.29 -12.93 15.74
N VAL A 233 -4.76 -12.23 14.74
CA VAL A 233 -4.62 -12.79 13.38
C VAL A 233 -3.53 -13.87 13.36
N ALA A 234 -3.85 -15.06 12.82
CA ALA A 234 -2.94 -16.21 12.76
C ALA A 234 -2.44 -16.50 11.33
N ALA A 235 -3.27 -16.24 10.32
CA ALA A 235 -2.91 -16.25 8.91
C ALA A 235 -3.75 -15.23 8.14
N MET A 236 -3.18 -14.59 7.12
CA MET A 236 -3.83 -13.60 6.26
C MET A 236 -3.54 -13.86 4.77
N GLY A 237 -4.28 -13.18 3.90
CA GLY A 237 -3.97 -13.09 2.47
C GLY A 237 -2.77 -12.18 2.20
N ARG A 238 -2.12 -12.41 1.06
CA ARG A 238 -0.99 -11.60 0.57
C ARG A 238 -1.43 -10.79 -0.64
N THR A 239 -2.24 -9.78 -0.38
CA THR A 239 -2.86 -8.86 -1.36
C THR A 239 -2.54 -7.42 -0.95
N ILE A 240 -3.49 -6.64 -0.42
CA ILE A 240 -3.19 -5.32 0.17
C ILE A 240 -2.71 -5.45 1.62
N LEU A 241 -1.52 -4.93 1.91
CA LEU A 241 -0.85 -5.01 3.21
C LEU A 241 -1.50 -4.13 4.28
N SER A 242 -2.15 -3.04 3.86
CA SER A 242 -2.88 -2.11 4.72
C SER A 242 -3.96 -2.79 5.58
N HIS A 243 -4.47 -3.94 5.14
CA HIS A 243 -5.48 -4.71 5.89
C HIS A 243 -4.90 -5.70 6.93
N ALA A 244 -3.57 -5.86 7.00
CA ALA A 244 -2.91 -6.82 7.89
C ALA A 244 -3.20 -6.55 9.38
N SER A 245 -3.29 -5.27 9.76
CA SER A 245 -3.65 -4.81 11.10
C SER A 245 -5.13 -4.44 11.23
N SER A 246 -5.78 -3.94 10.16
CA SER A 246 -7.20 -3.53 10.18
C SER A 246 -8.12 -4.68 10.58
N MET A 247 -7.98 -5.85 9.95
CA MET A 247 -8.92 -6.96 10.13
C MET A 247 -8.85 -7.61 11.51
N ALA A 248 -7.70 -7.56 12.18
CA ALA A 248 -7.58 -7.96 13.59
C ALA A 248 -8.32 -6.97 14.51
N ALA A 249 -8.20 -5.66 14.26
CA ALA A 249 -8.93 -4.63 15.01
C ALA A 249 -10.46 -4.71 14.79
N ILE A 250 -10.89 -5.03 13.56
CA ILE A 250 -12.31 -5.25 13.23
C ILE A 250 -12.85 -6.49 13.93
N THR A 251 -12.11 -7.62 13.89
CA THR A 251 -12.51 -8.85 14.59
C THR A 251 -12.62 -8.62 16.10
N ARG A 252 -11.66 -7.90 16.70
CA ARG A 252 -11.73 -7.48 18.12
C ARG A 252 -12.90 -6.54 18.42
N SER A 253 -13.26 -5.65 17.49
CA SER A 253 -14.44 -4.78 17.64
C SER A 253 -15.75 -5.58 17.58
N VAL A 254 -15.87 -6.58 16.71
CA VAL A 254 -17.01 -7.51 16.67
C VAL A 254 -17.11 -8.31 17.98
N ILE A 255 -16.00 -8.81 18.51
CA ILE A 255 -15.96 -9.50 19.81
C ILE A 255 -16.45 -8.57 20.93
N ALA A 256 -15.93 -7.34 20.99
CA ALA A 256 -16.25 -6.38 22.06
C ALA A 256 -17.70 -5.87 22.00
N ASP A 257 -18.18 -5.49 20.81
CA ASP A 257 -19.49 -4.85 20.64
C ASP A 257 -20.65 -5.86 20.60
N CYS A 258 -20.45 -7.05 20.00
CA CYS A 258 -21.56 -7.98 19.73
C CYS A 258 -21.71 -9.14 20.71
N ALA A 259 -20.73 -9.43 21.58
CA ALA A 259 -20.79 -10.60 22.47
C ALA A 259 -21.96 -10.61 23.46
N GLY A 260 -22.49 -9.43 23.84
CA GLY A 260 -23.69 -9.31 24.67
C GLY A 260 -24.98 -9.34 23.84
N SER A 261 -25.14 -8.37 22.94
CA SER A 261 -26.27 -8.24 22.01
C SER A 261 -25.72 -7.66 20.70
N PRO A 262 -26.03 -8.22 19.51
CA PRO A 262 -27.04 -9.25 19.23
C PRO A 262 -26.60 -10.70 19.53
N GLY A 263 -25.46 -10.90 20.19
CA GLY A 263 -24.88 -12.22 20.41
C GLY A 263 -24.06 -12.72 19.22
N ILE A 264 -23.25 -13.75 19.46
CA ILE A 264 -22.35 -14.37 18.49
C ILE A 264 -22.67 -15.87 18.40
N HIS A 265 -23.20 -16.32 17.28
CA HIS A 265 -23.70 -17.69 17.10
C HIS A 265 -23.17 -18.35 15.80
N PRO A 266 -23.22 -19.69 15.68
CA PRO A 266 -22.83 -20.39 14.46
C PRO A 266 -23.65 -19.92 13.24
N GLY A 267 -22.96 -19.54 12.16
CA GLY A 267 -23.59 -19.06 10.93
C GLY A 267 -23.85 -17.55 10.89
N ASP A 268 -23.56 -16.81 11.96
CA ASP A 268 -23.63 -15.34 11.92
C ASP A 268 -22.51 -14.74 11.05
N MET A 269 -22.75 -13.54 10.49
CA MET A 269 -21.68 -12.70 9.93
C MET A 269 -21.93 -11.22 10.25
N PHE A 270 -20.87 -10.50 10.60
CA PHE A 270 -20.90 -9.11 11.08
C PHE A 270 -20.16 -8.19 10.10
N ILE A 271 -20.87 -7.19 9.56
CA ILE A 271 -20.31 -6.18 8.65
C ILE A 271 -19.79 -4.97 9.43
N VAL A 272 -18.66 -4.43 8.99
CA VAL A 272 -18.01 -3.23 9.57
C VAL A 272 -17.37 -2.41 8.45
N ASN A 273 -17.61 -1.10 8.44
CA ASN A 273 -16.83 -0.12 7.68
C ASN A 273 -16.62 1.22 8.44
N ASP A 274 -16.78 1.22 9.77
CA ASP A 274 -16.41 2.34 10.63
C ASP A 274 -14.87 2.36 10.86
N PRO A 275 -14.15 3.43 10.49
CA PRO A 275 -12.70 3.53 10.68
C PRO A 275 -12.27 3.45 12.15
N TRP A 276 -13.07 3.99 13.06
CA TRP A 276 -12.84 3.94 14.51
C TRP A 276 -13.25 2.58 15.13
N LYS A 277 -13.72 1.64 14.32
CA LYS A 277 -13.86 0.20 14.63
C LYS A 277 -12.87 -0.68 13.84
N GLY A 278 -11.88 -0.06 13.20
CA GLY A 278 -10.69 -0.75 12.70
C GLY A 278 -10.48 -0.73 11.19
N THR A 279 -11.42 -0.25 10.37
CA THR A 279 -11.20 -0.14 8.91
C THR A 279 -10.26 1.02 8.59
N VAL A 280 -9.56 1.00 7.44
CA VAL A 280 -8.63 2.10 7.10
C VAL A 280 -9.40 3.35 6.68
N HIS A 281 -10.44 3.17 5.86
CA HIS A 281 -11.47 4.16 5.56
C HIS A 281 -12.83 3.49 5.30
N ALA A 282 -13.87 4.28 4.99
CA ALA A 282 -15.25 3.77 4.90
C ALA A 282 -15.52 2.89 3.67
N GLN A 283 -14.72 3.00 2.60
CA GLN A 283 -14.83 2.15 1.42
C GLN A 283 -14.35 0.71 1.69
N ASP A 284 -13.48 0.50 2.68
CA ASP A 284 -12.99 -0.82 3.06
C ASP A 284 -14.05 -1.53 3.91
N VAL A 285 -14.85 -2.38 3.28
CA VAL A 285 -15.96 -3.06 3.95
C VAL A 285 -15.55 -4.46 4.36
N GLY A 286 -15.41 -4.68 5.66
CA GLY A 286 -15.10 -5.97 6.27
C GLY A 286 -16.35 -6.76 6.64
N LEU A 287 -16.28 -8.08 6.50
CA LEU A 287 -17.28 -9.04 6.96
C LEU A 287 -16.58 -10.14 7.77
N ILE A 288 -16.95 -10.29 9.04
CA ILE A 288 -16.35 -11.22 10.00
C ILE A 288 -17.34 -12.34 10.34
N ALA A 289 -16.88 -13.59 10.39
CA ALA A 289 -17.69 -14.78 10.69
C ALA A 289 -17.01 -15.68 11.75
N PRO A 290 -17.71 -16.11 12.80
CA PRO A 290 -17.18 -17.07 13.77
C PRO A 290 -17.20 -18.49 13.19
N ILE A 291 -16.12 -19.24 13.42
CA ILE A 291 -16.01 -20.65 13.05
C ILE A 291 -16.25 -21.46 14.33
N PHE A 292 -17.35 -22.22 14.38
CA PHE A 292 -17.65 -23.13 15.49
C PHE A 292 -17.30 -24.58 15.14
N PHE A 293 -16.93 -25.37 16.16
CA PHE A 293 -16.71 -26.81 16.08
C PHE A 293 -17.17 -27.47 17.38
N ASP A 294 -17.97 -28.54 17.30
CA ASP A 294 -18.59 -29.23 18.45
C ASP A 294 -19.30 -28.30 19.48
N GLY A 295 -19.78 -27.14 19.02
CA GLY A 295 -20.44 -26.13 19.86
C GLY A 295 -19.49 -25.10 20.49
N GLU A 296 -18.17 -25.30 20.42
CA GLU A 296 -17.17 -24.31 20.83
C GLU A 296 -16.80 -23.36 19.69
N LEU A 297 -16.35 -22.15 20.02
CA LEU A 297 -15.66 -21.27 19.08
C LEU A 297 -14.25 -21.81 18.80
N LEU A 298 -14.00 -22.21 17.55
CA LEU A 298 -12.70 -22.70 17.08
C LEU A 298 -11.76 -21.54 16.73
N ALA A 299 -12.28 -20.60 15.93
CA ALA A 299 -11.54 -19.51 15.31
C ALA A 299 -12.53 -18.46 14.77
N TRP A 300 -12.02 -17.38 14.18
CA TRP A 300 -12.77 -16.51 13.29
C TRP A 300 -12.20 -16.56 11.88
N THR A 301 -13.01 -16.20 10.89
CA THR A 301 -12.52 -15.78 9.58
C THR A 301 -13.09 -14.41 9.23
N GLY A 302 -12.38 -13.68 8.38
CA GLY A 302 -12.82 -12.40 7.85
C GLY A 302 -12.43 -12.24 6.40
N ALA A 303 -13.25 -11.50 5.67
CA ALA A 303 -12.98 -11.01 4.33
C ALA A 303 -13.26 -9.51 4.28
N MET A 304 -12.51 -8.78 3.47
CA MET A 304 -12.65 -7.33 3.27
C MET A 304 -12.31 -6.98 1.84
N CYS A 305 -13.03 -6.04 1.25
CA CYS A 305 -12.73 -5.47 -0.06
C CYS A 305 -13.08 -4.00 -0.13
N HIS A 306 -12.34 -3.25 -0.95
CA HIS A 306 -12.66 -1.87 -1.27
C HIS A 306 -13.92 -1.80 -2.15
N MET A 307 -15.03 -1.32 -1.58
CA MET A 307 -16.27 -1.09 -2.31
C MET A 307 -16.21 0.24 -3.06
N VAL A 308 -16.42 0.18 -4.38
CA VAL A 308 -16.39 1.34 -5.29
C VAL A 308 -17.30 2.50 -4.88
N ASP A 309 -18.31 2.27 -4.03
CA ASP A 309 -19.10 3.35 -3.45
C ASP A 309 -19.88 2.95 -2.19
N VAL A 310 -19.74 3.75 -1.12
CA VAL A 310 -20.48 3.63 0.15
C VAL A 310 -21.41 4.81 0.45
N GLY A 311 -21.71 5.65 -0.56
CA GLY A 311 -22.75 6.67 -0.47
C GLY A 311 -22.29 8.06 -0.02
N GLY A 312 -21.00 8.36 -0.16
CA GLY A 312 -20.45 9.70 0.16
C GLY A 312 -20.99 10.82 -0.73
N MET A 313 -20.71 12.07 -0.34
CA MET A 313 -21.18 13.28 -1.02
C MET A 313 -20.80 13.35 -2.52
N THR A 314 -19.70 12.72 -2.91
CA THR A 314 -19.21 12.64 -4.30
C THR A 314 -19.22 11.19 -4.82
N PRO A 315 -19.36 10.99 -6.15
CA PRO A 315 -19.17 9.69 -6.77
C PRO A 315 -17.84 9.02 -6.42
N GLY A 316 -17.89 7.76 -6.01
CA GLY A 316 -16.73 6.96 -5.60
C GLY A 316 -16.35 7.07 -4.12
N SER A 317 -17.08 7.83 -3.30
CA SER A 317 -16.83 8.02 -1.86
C SER A 317 -15.46 8.60 -1.44
N PHE A 318 -14.54 8.86 -2.37
CA PHE A 318 -13.39 9.74 -2.18
C PHE A 318 -13.87 11.20 -2.14
N CYS A 319 -14.25 11.65 -0.95
CA CYS A 319 -14.96 12.92 -0.75
C CYS A 319 -13.97 14.08 -0.58
N ILE A 320 -13.37 14.51 -1.69
CA ILE A 320 -12.30 15.54 -1.74
C ILE A 320 -12.67 16.82 -0.96
N ASP A 321 -13.93 17.25 -1.04
CA ASP A 321 -14.43 18.46 -0.40
C ASP A 321 -15.02 18.21 1.02
N ALA A 322 -14.76 17.04 1.63
CA ALA A 322 -15.30 16.69 2.94
C ALA A 322 -14.57 17.36 4.11
N THR A 323 -15.34 18.05 4.95
CA THR A 323 -14.87 18.66 6.20
C THR A 323 -15.04 17.76 7.41
N ASP A 324 -15.93 16.77 7.34
CA ASP A 324 -16.24 15.83 8.42
C ASP A 324 -16.69 14.45 7.89
N SER A 325 -16.57 13.43 8.73
CA SER A 325 -16.85 12.03 8.40
C SER A 325 -18.30 11.70 8.03
N TYR A 326 -19.27 12.54 8.39
CA TYR A 326 -20.68 12.28 8.07
C TYR A 326 -21.00 12.56 6.59
N GLN A 327 -20.11 13.25 5.89
CA GLN A 327 -20.19 13.56 4.47
C GLN A 327 -19.62 12.42 3.58
N GLU A 328 -18.95 11.43 4.18
CA GLU A 328 -18.13 10.43 3.47
C GLU A 328 -18.88 9.14 3.11
N GLY A 329 -20.07 8.95 3.68
CA GLY A 329 -21.00 7.87 3.34
C GLY A 329 -21.51 7.12 4.57
N LEU A 330 -22.07 5.93 4.33
CA LEU A 330 -22.58 5.06 5.39
C LEU A 330 -21.41 4.45 6.18
N GLN A 331 -21.29 4.83 7.46
CA GLN A 331 -20.36 4.20 8.41
C GLN A 331 -21.09 3.22 9.32
N MET A 332 -20.69 1.94 9.27
CA MET A 332 -21.29 0.82 9.99
C MET A 332 -20.32 0.31 11.07
N PRO A 333 -20.62 0.50 12.37
CA PRO A 333 -20.01 -0.30 13.42
C PRO A 333 -20.50 -1.76 13.35
N PRO A 334 -19.90 -2.71 14.08
CA PRO A 334 -20.29 -4.12 14.15
C PRO A 334 -21.81 -4.40 14.08
N THR A 335 -22.27 -4.78 12.88
CA THR A 335 -23.68 -4.97 12.56
C THR A 335 -23.88 -6.38 12.01
N LYS A 336 -24.80 -7.16 12.59
CA LYS A 336 -25.10 -8.52 12.07
C LYS A 336 -25.81 -8.44 10.72
N LEU A 337 -25.17 -8.93 9.65
CA LEU A 337 -25.65 -8.98 8.25
C LEU A 337 -26.17 -10.37 7.85
N VAL A 338 -25.62 -11.42 8.45
CA VAL A 338 -26.12 -12.80 8.32
C VAL A 338 -26.41 -13.31 9.72
N ASP A 339 -27.57 -13.95 9.92
CA ASP A 339 -28.09 -14.37 11.23
C ASP A 339 -28.45 -15.86 11.15
N GLY A 340 -27.70 -16.72 11.85
CA GLY A 340 -27.86 -18.18 11.77
C GLY A 340 -27.70 -18.78 10.36
N GLY A 341 -26.99 -18.11 9.45
CA GLY A 341 -26.80 -18.49 8.05
C GLY A 341 -27.74 -17.81 7.05
N GLU A 342 -28.79 -17.11 7.50
CA GLU A 342 -29.75 -16.40 6.64
C GLU A 342 -29.40 -14.91 6.48
N VAL A 343 -29.54 -14.37 5.28
CA VAL A 343 -29.17 -12.97 4.98
C VAL A 343 -30.23 -12.00 5.51
N ARG A 344 -29.81 -11.06 6.37
CA ARG A 344 -30.64 -9.96 6.85
C ARG A 344 -30.93 -8.97 5.73
N THR A 345 -32.03 -9.25 5.04
CA THR A 345 -32.52 -8.52 3.85
C THR A 345 -32.85 -7.06 4.16
N ASP A 346 -33.17 -6.73 5.41
CA ASP A 346 -33.34 -5.36 5.90
C ASP A 346 -32.01 -4.57 5.88
N VAL A 347 -30.94 -5.15 6.43
CA VAL A 347 -29.59 -4.55 6.44
C VAL A 347 -29.00 -4.53 5.02
N TRP A 348 -29.17 -5.60 4.25
CA TRP A 348 -28.70 -5.69 2.87
C TRP A 348 -29.33 -4.62 1.97
N ASN A 349 -30.66 -4.43 2.07
CA ASN A 349 -31.35 -3.38 1.32
C ASN A 349 -31.03 -1.97 1.82
N LEU A 350 -30.70 -1.79 3.11
CA LEU A 350 -30.21 -0.51 3.62
C LEU A 350 -28.89 -0.11 2.93
N ILE A 351 -27.93 -1.04 2.82
CA ILE A 351 -26.64 -0.81 2.15
C ILE A 351 -26.86 -0.50 0.67
N LEU A 352 -27.61 -1.36 -0.05
CA LEU A 352 -27.89 -1.16 -1.47
C LEU A 352 -28.70 0.10 -1.77
N GLY A 353 -29.48 0.62 -0.81
CA GLY A 353 -30.21 1.88 -0.93
C GLY A 353 -29.36 3.14 -0.78
N HIS A 354 -28.14 3.04 -0.24
CA HIS A 354 -27.23 4.17 0.00
C HIS A 354 -26.09 4.27 -1.03
N THR A 355 -25.89 3.27 -1.90
CA THR A 355 -24.84 3.28 -2.92
C THR A 355 -25.37 3.60 -4.32
N ARG A 356 -24.63 4.41 -5.08
CA ARG A 356 -24.86 4.66 -6.51
C ARG A 356 -24.45 3.47 -7.38
N MET A 357 -23.72 2.50 -6.83
CA MET A 357 -23.14 1.34 -7.51
C MET A 357 -23.75 0.01 -7.07
N ALA A 358 -25.04 0.02 -6.70
CA ALA A 358 -25.75 -1.12 -6.12
C ALA A 358 -25.59 -2.48 -6.84
N PRO A 359 -25.53 -2.59 -8.19
CA PRO A 359 -25.27 -3.88 -8.85
C PRO A 359 -23.90 -4.47 -8.50
N THR A 360 -22.85 -3.63 -8.49
CA THR A 360 -21.47 -4.01 -8.17
C THR A 360 -21.31 -4.32 -6.68
N VAL A 361 -21.80 -3.42 -5.80
CA VAL A 361 -21.77 -3.61 -4.34
C VAL A 361 -22.55 -4.86 -3.91
N ASN A 362 -23.64 -5.21 -4.60
CA ASN A 362 -24.34 -6.48 -4.36
C ASN A 362 -23.53 -7.72 -4.78
N LEU A 363 -22.60 -7.62 -5.73
CA LEU A 363 -21.63 -8.70 -6.02
C LEU A 363 -20.51 -8.74 -4.98
N ASP A 364 -19.98 -7.58 -4.57
CA ASP A 364 -18.94 -7.49 -3.54
C ASP A 364 -19.44 -8.06 -2.18
N LEU A 365 -20.66 -7.69 -1.74
CA LEU A 365 -21.29 -8.29 -0.55
C LEU A 365 -21.47 -9.82 -0.65
N ARG A 366 -21.78 -10.35 -1.86
CA ARG A 366 -21.87 -11.81 -2.10
C ARG A 366 -20.49 -12.46 -2.10
N ALA A 367 -19.47 -11.76 -2.58
CA ALA A 367 -18.08 -12.23 -2.58
C ALA A 367 -17.55 -12.38 -1.15
N LEU A 368 -17.82 -11.39 -0.28
CA LEU A 368 -17.49 -11.46 1.15
C LEU A 368 -18.16 -12.66 1.84
N VAL A 369 -19.47 -12.87 1.64
CA VAL A 369 -20.20 -14.02 2.19
C VAL A 369 -19.68 -15.35 1.62
N GLY A 370 -19.40 -15.41 0.31
CA GLY A 370 -18.88 -16.62 -0.35
C GLY A 370 -17.47 -17.00 0.11
N ALA A 371 -16.62 -16.00 0.31
CA ALA A 371 -15.27 -16.15 0.85
C ALA A 371 -15.31 -16.70 2.29
N ASN A 372 -16.03 -16.05 3.20
CA ASN A 372 -16.15 -16.50 4.59
C ASN A 372 -16.74 -17.91 4.68
N ASN A 373 -17.79 -18.23 3.92
CA ASN A 373 -18.34 -19.59 3.86
C ASN A 373 -17.32 -20.63 3.39
N THR A 374 -16.37 -20.26 2.52
CA THR A 374 -15.32 -21.16 2.05
C THR A 374 -14.27 -21.41 3.13
N ALA A 375 -13.82 -20.38 3.83
CA ALA A 375 -12.93 -20.52 4.98
C ALA A 375 -13.57 -21.32 6.14
N VAL A 376 -14.84 -21.08 6.46
CA VAL A 376 -15.61 -21.86 7.45
C VAL A 376 -15.58 -23.35 7.11
N ARG A 377 -16.03 -23.75 5.90
CA ARG A 377 -16.05 -25.17 5.49
C ARG A 377 -14.66 -25.81 5.58
N ALA A 378 -13.63 -25.11 5.11
CA ALA A 378 -12.28 -25.65 5.06
C ALA A 378 -11.62 -25.75 6.45
N MET A 379 -11.93 -24.84 7.38
CA MET A 379 -11.48 -24.90 8.77
C MET A 379 -12.23 -25.96 9.59
N THR A 380 -13.53 -26.15 9.37
CA THR A 380 -14.28 -27.27 9.96
C THR A 380 -13.67 -28.61 9.53
N ALA A 381 -13.45 -28.83 8.23
CA ALA A 381 -12.81 -30.06 7.73
C ALA A 381 -11.36 -30.26 8.22
N LEU A 382 -10.65 -29.17 8.54
CA LEU A 382 -9.32 -29.22 9.17
C LEU A 382 -9.41 -29.68 10.63
N ALA A 383 -10.40 -29.19 11.38
CA ALA A 383 -10.67 -29.61 12.75
C ALA A 383 -11.23 -31.03 12.86
N GLU A 384 -12.08 -31.47 11.91
CA GLU A 384 -12.53 -32.88 11.80
C GLU A 384 -11.34 -33.85 11.67
N LYS A 385 -10.31 -33.47 10.90
CA LYS A 385 -9.17 -34.33 10.57
C LYS A 385 -8.07 -34.33 11.64
N TYR A 386 -7.80 -33.20 12.29
CA TYR A 386 -6.67 -33.03 13.22
C TYR A 386 -7.07 -32.71 14.67
N GLY A 387 -8.35 -32.45 14.92
CA GLY A 387 -8.88 -32.00 16.21
C GLY A 387 -8.76 -30.49 16.41
N ALA A 388 -9.84 -29.87 16.91
CA ALA A 388 -9.92 -28.43 17.17
C ALA A 388 -8.76 -27.90 18.05
N ALA A 389 -8.38 -28.62 19.10
CA ALA A 389 -7.27 -28.27 19.97
C ALA A 389 -5.94 -28.16 19.20
N THR A 390 -5.61 -29.16 18.37
CA THR A 390 -4.40 -29.18 17.53
C THR A 390 -4.35 -27.98 16.60
N VAL A 391 -5.47 -27.64 15.95
CA VAL A 391 -5.56 -26.49 15.03
C VAL A 391 -5.35 -25.16 15.78
N ARG A 392 -6.01 -24.96 16.95
CA ARG A 392 -5.81 -23.78 17.80
C ARG A 392 -4.34 -23.65 18.25
N THR A 393 -3.71 -24.75 18.66
CA THR A 393 -2.29 -24.76 19.07
C THR A 393 -1.33 -24.50 17.90
N VAL A 394 -1.59 -24.97 16.68
CA VAL A 394 -0.77 -24.58 15.51
C VAL A 394 -0.92 -23.09 15.20
N MET A 395 -2.13 -22.54 15.24
CA MET A 395 -2.37 -21.11 15.02
C MET A 395 -1.63 -20.24 16.04
N ALA A 396 -1.65 -20.60 17.33
CA ALA A 396 -0.89 -19.92 18.38
C ALA A 396 0.64 -20.08 18.21
N ASN A 397 1.12 -21.29 17.89
CA ASN A 397 2.55 -21.55 17.65
C ASN A 397 3.08 -20.81 16.41
N LEU A 398 2.24 -20.57 15.41
CA LEU A 398 2.56 -19.80 14.21
C LEU A 398 2.77 -18.31 14.52
N ILE A 399 1.92 -17.73 15.38
CA ILE A 399 2.10 -16.37 15.92
C ILE A 399 3.43 -16.28 16.68
N GLY A 400 3.67 -17.17 17.64
CA GLY A 400 4.91 -17.18 18.42
C GLY A 400 6.18 -17.44 17.59
N LEU A 401 6.10 -18.22 16.51
CA LEU A 401 7.20 -18.41 15.55
C LEU A 401 7.56 -17.10 14.86
N SER A 402 6.56 -16.29 14.54
CA SER A 402 6.72 -15.07 13.74
C SER A 402 7.25 -13.92 14.60
N GLU A 403 6.76 -13.81 15.83
CA GLU A 403 7.35 -12.94 16.86
C GLU A 403 8.85 -13.25 17.06
N ARG A 404 9.21 -14.52 17.28
CA ARG A 404 10.63 -14.92 17.44
C ARG A 404 11.48 -14.61 16.22
N ARG A 405 10.95 -14.74 14.99
CA ARG A 405 11.68 -14.37 13.77
C ARG A 405 12.00 -12.88 13.73
N LEU A 406 11.02 -12.02 14.02
CA LEU A 406 11.23 -10.57 13.99
C LEU A 406 12.15 -10.11 15.14
N ARG A 407 11.92 -10.57 16.38
CA ARG A 407 12.80 -10.28 17.53
C ARG A 407 14.25 -10.68 17.27
N ASN A 408 14.48 -11.88 16.74
CA ASN A 408 15.83 -12.33 16.37
C ASN A 408 16.48 -11.45 15.29
N ARG A 409 15.71 -10.97 14.29
CA ARG A 409 16.23 -10.05 13.28
C ARG A 409 16.52 -8.65 13.83
N LEU A 410 15.69 -8.15 14.74
CA LEU A 410 15.92 -6.88 15.43
C LEU A 410 17.18 -6.95 16.31
N ALA A 411 17.45 -8.07 16.96
CA ALA A 411 18.69 -8.28 17.73
C ALA A 411 19.98 -8.29 16.90
N LEU A 412 19.91 -8.45 15.56
CA LEU A 412 21.06 -8.36 14.64
C LEU A 412 21.35 -6.93 14.15
N LEU A 413 20.40 -6.01 14.34
CA LEU A 413 20.53 -4.60 13.98
C LEU A 413 21.15 -3.80 15.14
N PRO A 414 21.88 -2.71 14.87
CA PRO A 414 22.33 -1.81 15.94
C PRO A 414 21.15 -1.14 16.64
N ASP A 415 21.34 -0.78 17.92
CA ASP A 415 20.42 0.13 18.60
C ASP A 415 20.57 1.53 18.00
N ALA A 416 19.44 2.17 17.71
CA ALA A 416 19.42 3.34 16.84
C ALA A 416 18.17 4.20 17.07
N ARG A 417 18.35 5.51 16.87
CA ARG A 417 17.27 6.50 16.72
C ARG A 417 17.35 7.07 15.31
N LEU A 418 16.24 7.00 14.58
CA LEU A 418 16.14 7.42 13.19
C LEU A 418 14.98 8.40 13.01
N HIS A 419 15.10 9.32 12.06
CA HIS A 419 14.09 10.33 11.76
C HIS A 419 13.80 10.38 10.26
N SER A 420 12.50 10.36 9.92
CA SER A 420 11.97 10.71 8.61
C SER A 420 10.77 11.66 8.79
N ARG A 421 10.55 12.53 7.80
CA ARG A 421 9.41 13.43 7.73
C ARG A 421 8.93 13.52 6.29
N ALA A 422 7.62 13.50 6.09
CA ALA A 422 7.00 13.68 4.78
C ALA A 422 5.86 14.70 4.88
N PHE A 423 5.55 15.35 3.75
CA PHE A 423 4.53 16.40 3.71
C PHE A 423 3.38 16.05 2.76
N LEU A 424 2.15 16.33 3.19
CA LEU A 424 0.99 16.47 2.32
C LEU A 424 0.92 17.94 1.89
N ASP A 425 0.89 18.14 0.59
CA ASP A 425 0.43 19.37 -0.06
C ASP A 425 -1.09 19.50 0.07
N ASN A 426 -1.67 20.65 0.46
CA ASN A 426 -3.13 20.92 0.47
C ASN A 426 -4.06 19.90 1.22
N ASP A 427 -5.33 20.27 1.46
CA ASP A 427 -6.28 19.53 2.32
C ASP A 427 -7.55 19.01 1.61
N GLY A 428 -7.69 19.27 0.30
CA GLY A 428 -8.78 18.77 -0.55
C GLY A 428 -9.71 19.86 -1.07
N GLY A 429 -10.42 20.58 -0.18
CA GLY A 429 -11.43 21.54 -0.62
C GLY A 429 -11.94 22.52 0.44
N LEU A 430 -12.33 23.70 -0.05
CA LEU A 430 -13.12 24.79 0.57
C LEU A 430 -12.74 25.37 1.94
N ALA A 431 -11.86 24.73 2.72
CA ALA A 431 -11.35 25.30 3.96
C ALA A 431 -10.61 26.62 3.69
N GLN A 432 -10.74 27.59 4.60
CA GLN A 432 -10.01 28.86 4.54
C GLN A 432 -8.54 28.73 5.01
N SER A 433 -8.00 27.51 4.91
CA SER A 433 -6.58 27.21 4.82
C SER A 433 -5.96 28.09 3.73
N SER A 434 -4.78 28.68 3.99
CA SER A 434 -4.04 29.39 2.96
C SER A 434 -3.72 28.46 1.78
N GLU A 435 -3.84 28.93 0.54
CA GLU A 435 -3.78 28.12 -0.69
C GLU A 435 -2.51 27.26 -0.86
N ASN A 436 -1.46 27.50 -0.07
CA ASN A 436 -0.18 26.78 -0.05
C ASN A 436 0.09 26.08 1.31
N ALA A 437 -0.90 25.42 1.91
CA ALA A 437 -0.71 24.72 3.20
C ALA A 437 0.01 23.36 3.01
N THR A 438 1.10 23.12 3.76
CA THR A 438 1.82 21.83 3.79
C THR A 438 1.75 21.18 5.17
N TYR A 439 0.98 20.10 5.28
CA TYR A 439 0.81 19.28 6.48
C TYR A 439 1.90 18.22 6.56
N GLU A 440 2.17 17.71 7.75
CA GLU A 440 3.41 16.97 8.03
C GLU A 440 3.15 15.72 8.87
N VAL A 441 3.69 14.59 8.41
CA VAL A 441 3.89 13.37 9.19
C VAL A 441 5.37 13.30 9.54
N ASP A 442 5.67 13.29 10.85
CA ASP A 442 7.02 13.25 11.40
C ASP A 442 7.14 12.00 12.28
N LEU A 443 8.13 11.15 11.99
CA LEU A 443 8.39 9.89 12.69
C LEU A 443 9.79 9.90 13.30
N VAL A 444 9.86 9.69 14.62
CA VAL A 444 11.06 9.16 15.28
C VAL A 444 10.88 7.66 15.46
N LEU A 445 11.72 6.86 14.79
CA LEU A 445 11.82 5.43 15.05
C LEU A 445 12.96 5.19 16.04
N THR A 446 12.68 4.53 17.16
CA THR A 446 13.69 4.07 18.11
C THR A 446 13.74 2.55 18.11
N LYS A 447 14.90 1.97 17.78
CA LYS A 447 15.20 0.54 17.92
C LYS A 447 16.06 0.38 19.17
N ARG A 448 15.61 -0.45 20.12
CA ARG A 448 16.40 -0.87 21.29
C ARG A 448 16.25 -2.38 21.50
N GLY A 449 17.36 -3.09 21.68
CA GLY A 449 17.37 -4.55 21.86
C GLY A 449 16.65 -5.28 20.71
N ASP A 450 15.47 -5.84 21.00
CA ASP A 450 14.62 -6.58 20.06
C ASP A 450 13.25 -5.91 19.78
N THR A 451 13.09 -4.62 20.12
CA THR A 451 11.84 -3.85 19.91
C THR A 451 12.01 -2.64 18.98
N LEU A 452 10.88 -2.18 18.43
CA LEU A 452 10.74 -0.95 17.64
C LEU A 452 9.66 -0.05 18.26
N HIS A 453 10.01 1.19 18.57
CA HIS A 453 9.09 2.23 19.03
C HIS A 453 8.93 3.32 17.97
N PHE A 454 7.72 3.50 17.47
CA PHE A 454 7.35 4.52 16.47
C PHE A 454 6.67 5.71 17.14
N ASP A 455 7.34 6.85 17.24
CA ASP A 455 6.77 8.09 17.79
C ASP A 455 6.41 9.08 16.68
N PHE A 456 5.11 9.33 16.52
CA PHE A 456 4.50 10.28 15.60
C PHE A 456 4.03 11.57 16.28
N SER A 457 4.33 11.79 17.57
CA SER A 457 3.81 12.90 18.39
C SER A 457 4.12 14.31 17.87
N ARG A 458 5.06 14.45 16.93
CA ARG A 458 5.43 15.71 16.26
C ARG A 458 4.70 15.95 14.93
N SER A 459 3.85 15.03 14.50
CA SER A 459 3.02 15.16 13.30
C SER A 459 1.97 16.28 13.45
N SER A 460 1.43 16.74 12.33
CA SER A 460 0.45 17.84 12.32
C SER A 460 -0.85 17.49 13.05
N PRO A 461 -1.56 18.47 13.66
CA PRO A 461 -2.93 18.29 14.10
C PRO A 461 -3.86 17.86 12.96
N GLN A 462 -4.96 17.18 13.30
CA GLN A 462 -6.00 16.82 12.32
C GLN A 462 -6.63 18.07 11.67
N VAL A 463 -7.02 17.94 10.40
CA VAL A 463 -7.51 19.04 9.56
C VAL A 463 -8.99 18.90 9.20
N LYS A 464 -9.61 20.00 8.75
CA LYS A 464 -10.99 20.03 8.23
C LYS A 464 -11.04 19.75 6.73
N GLY A 465 -10.39 18.67 6.32
CA GLY A 465 -10.30 18.15 4.97
C GLY A 465 -10.12 16.63 5.01
N TYR A 466 -10.36 15.93 3.91
CA TYR A 466 -10.46 14.46 3.89
C TYR A 466 -9.14 13.67 4.06
N ILE A 467 -8.01 14.38 4.18
CA ILE A 467 -6.65 13.82 4.14
C ILE A 467 -6.19 13.12 5.44
N ASN A 468 -6.98 13.17 6.53
CA ASN A 468 -6.63 12.53 7.79
C ASN A 468 -6.75 10.99 7.71
N CYS A 469 -6.13 10.26 8.63
CA CYS A 469 -6.48 8.87 8.92
C CYS A 469 -6.76 8.63 10.41
N ALA A 470 -7.61 7.64 10.69
CA ALA A 470 -7.80 7.11 12.04
C ALA A 470 -6.63 6.19 12.44
N TYR A 471 -6.54 5.82 13.72
CA TYR A 471 -5.50 4.92 14.26
C TYR A 471 -5.25 3.66 13.41
N SER A 472 -6.32 3.07 12.86
CA SER A 472 -6.29 1.94 11.92
C SER A 472 -5.44 2.20 10.68
N GLY A 473 -5.52 3.40 10.09
CA GLY A 473 -4.76 3.79 8.91
C GLY A 473 -3.29 4.08 9.18
N MET A 474 -2.94 4.56 10.37
CA MET A 474 -1.55 4.60 10.80
C MET A 474 -1.00 3.18 11.02
N MET A 475 -1.74 2.31 11.73
CA MET A 475 -1.33 0.91 11.91
C MET A 475 -1.29 0.12 10.59
N ALA A 476 -2.02 0.56 9.56
CA ALA A 476 -1.94 0.04 8.20
C ALA A 476 -0.62 0.45 7.52
N GLY A 477 -0.25 1.73 7.57
CA GLY A 477 1.02 2.21 7.00
C GLY A 477 2.25 1.61 7.69
N ILE A 478 2.24 1.48 9.02
CA ILE A 478 3.31 0.80 9.77
C ILE A 478 3.43 -0.67 9.33
N ALA A 479 2.30 -1.38 9.15
CA ALA A 479 2.31 -2.76 8.68
C ALA A 479 2.84 -2.88 7.24
N ALA A 480 2.41 -2.01 6.34
CA ALA A 480 2.85 -1.99 4.94
C ALA A 480 4.35 -1.72 4.80
N ALA A 481 4.95 -0.90 5.65
CA ALA A 481 6.40 -0.68 5.68
C ALA A 481 7.18 -1.82 6.37
N LEU A 482 6.68 -2.34 7.49
CA LEU A 482 7.37 -3.34 8.32
C LEU A 482 7.42 -4.73 7.67
N LEU A 483 6.29 -5.18 7.11
CA LEU A 483 6.13 -6.57 6.65
C LEU A 483 7.07 -6.92 5.48
N PRO A 484 7.23 -6.10 4.42
CA PRO A 484 8.18 -6.37 3.35
C PRO A 484 9.63 -6.13 3.78
N THR A 485 9.90 -5.13 4.61
CA THR A 485 11.28 -4.69 4.91
C THR A 485 11.98 -5.59 5.93
N LEU A 486 11.30 -5.99 7.01
CA LEU A 486 11.91 -6.80 8.08
C LEU A 486 11.24 -8.17 8.29
N ALA A 487 10.14 -8.49 7.60
CA ALA A 487 9.42 -9.76 7.77
C ALA A 487 9.17 -10.53 6.46
N PHE A 488 9.94 -10.27 5.40
CA PHE A 488 9.82 -10.90 4.08
C PHE A 488 9.87 -12.44 4.09
N ASP A 489 10.53 -13.05 5.07
CA ASP A 489 10.68 -14.49 5.25
C ASP A 489 9.81 -15.08 6.39
N ALA A 490 9.02 -14.25 7.08
CA ALA A 490 8.22 -14.66 8.23
C ALA A 490 6.74 -14.83 7.85
N PRO A 491 5.99 -15.76 8.49
CA PRO A 491 4.54 -15.81 8.32
C PRO A 491 3.88 -14.53 8.85
N TRP A 492 3.11 -13.83 8.02
CA TRP A 492 2.47 -12.58 8.41
C TRP A 492 1.25 -12.82 9.29
N ASN A 493 1.33 -12.37 10.55
CA ASN A 493 0.33 -12.54 11.60
C ASN A 493 0.60 -11.61 12.80
N GLU A 494 -0.20 -11.72 13.87
CA GLU A 494 -0.14 -10.88 15.08
C GLU A 494 1.26 -10.85 15.74
N GLY A 495 2.07 -11.90 15.57
CA GLY A 495 3.39 -12.04 16.18
C GLY A 495 4.37 -10.94 15.76
N LEU A 496 4.23 -10.44 14.54
CA LEU A 496 5.09 -9.39 13.98
C LEU A 496 4.79 -8.00 14.56
N PHE A 497 3.69 -7.84 15.28
CA PHE A 497 3.32 -6.60 15.97
C PHE A 497 3.59 -6.66 17.48
N LYS A 498 3.98 -7.82 18.04
CA LYS A 498 4.35 -7.95 19.46
C LYS A 498 5.64 -7.20 19.89
N PRO A 499 6.66 -6.99 19.04
CA PRO A 499 7.81 -6.14 19.36
C PRO A 499 7.63 -4.68 18.89
N VAL A 500 6.41 -4.26 18.55
CA VAL A 500 6.12 -2.92 17.98
C VAL A 500 5.32 -2.08 18.97
N GLU A 501 5.90 -0.97 19.38
CA GLU A 501 5.26 0.05 20.21
C GLU A 501 4.99 1.32 19.38
N VAL A 502 3.89 2.02 19.63
CA VAL A 502 3.50 3.21 18.86
C VAL A 502 3.01 4.32 19.78
N THR A 503 3.55 5.52 19.61
CA THR A 503 3.09 6.75 20.27
C THR A 503 2.54 7.71 19.21
N CYS A 504 1.22 7.84 19.16
CA CYS A 504 0.54 8.85 18.37
C CYS A 504 -0.70 9.34 19.14
N PRO A 505 -0.66 10.53 19.77
CA PRO A 505 -1.82 11.11 20.44
C PRO A 505 -3.04 11.22 19.52
N GLU A 506 -4.23 10.94 20.05
CA GLU A 506 -5.48 11.23 19.34
C GLU A 506 -5.62 12.75 19.15
N GLY A 507 -6.03 13.19 17.95
CA GLY A 507 -6.06 14.60 17.55
C GLY A 507 -5.08 14.98 16.46
N LEU A 508 -4.19 14.06 16.05
CA LEU A 508 -3.21 14.27 14.98
C LEU A 508 -3.74 13.78 13.62
N ILE A 509 -3.13 14.27 12.53
CA ILE A 509 -3.52 13.95 11.15
C ILE A 509 -3.46 12.44 10.84
N CYS A 510 -2.58 11.71 11.52
CA CYS A 510 -2.44 10.25 11.44
C CYS A 510 -3.12 9.47 12.59
N ASN A 511 -3.79 10.15 13.53
CA ASN A 511 -4.65 9.51 14.53
C ASN A 511 -5.82 10.44 14.87
N ALA A 512 -6.70 10.63 13.89
CA ALA A 512 -7.73 11.66 13.96
C ALA A 512 -8.94 11.22 14.80
N ALA A 513 -9.35 12.09 15.72
CA ALA A 513 -10.58 11.99 16.47
C ALA A 513 -11.82 12.21 15.57
N ARG A 514 -12.93 11.54 15.90
CA ARG A 514 -14.24 11.89 15.32
C ARG A 514 -14.56 13.37 15.60
N PRO A 515 -15.16 14.12 14.65
CA PRO A 515 -15.71 13.65 13.37
C PRO A 515 -14.82 14.00 12.15
N ALA A 516 -13.49 13.94 12.24
CA ALA A 516 -12.62 14.27 11.09
C ALA A 516 -12.96 13.48 9.83
N ALA A 517 -12.87 14.11 8.66
CA ALA A 517 -12.95 13.42 7.38
C ALA A 517 -11.69 12.54 7.16
N VAL A 518 -11.92 11.27 6.82
CA VAL A 518 -10.91 10.19 6.76
C VAL A 518 -11.07 9.27 5.54
N SER A 519 -11.91 9.61 4.56
CA SER A 519 -12.05 8.86 3.29
C SER A 519 -10.76 8.86 2.46
N GLY A 520 -9.87 9.82 2.71
CA GLY A 520 -8.51 9.86 2.15
C GLY A 520 -7.49 9.09 2.99
N GLY A 521 -7.85 8.56 4.16
CA GLY A 521 -6.88 8.06 5.14
C GLY A 521 -5.93 6.97 4.63
N ALA A 522 -6.41 6.09 3.75
CA ALA A 522 -5.60 5.10 3.05
C ALA A 522 -4.62 5.72 2.03
N LEU A 523 -5.03 6.81 1.37
CA LEU A 523 -4.36 7.44 0.22
C LEU A 523 -3.55 8.70 0.57
N GLU A 524 -3.58 9.14 1.83
CA GLU A 524 -3.05 10.44 2.27
C GLU A 524 -2.18 10.24 3.54
N ALA A 525 -2.67 10.59 4.74
CA ALA A 525 -1.86 10.48 5.96
C ALA A 525 -1.33 9.06 6.26
N GLY A 526 -2.12 8.01 6.01
CA GLY A 526 -1.68 6.61 6.17
C GLY A 526 -0.56 6.21 5.20
N TRP A 527 -0.57 6.78 3.98
CA TRP A 527 0.49 6.56 2.99
C TRP A 527 1.82 7.21 3.41
N LEU A 528 1.77 8.40 4.02
CA LEU A 528 2.97 9.04 4.56
C LEU A 528 3.48 8.36 5.84
N VAL A 529 2.60 7.75 6.63
CA VAL A 529 3.02 6.83 7.71
C VAL A 529 3.79 5.65 7.12
N GLU A 530 3.33 5.06 6.01
CA GLU A 530 4.09 4.02 5.29
C GLU A 530 5.45 4.54 4.78
N MET A 531 5.48 5.67 4.07
CA MET A 531 6.74 6.19 3.49
C MET A 531 7.77 6.58 4.57
N THR A 532 7.34 7.25 5.64
CA THR A 532 8.25 7.63 6.75
C THR A 532 8.74 6.41 7.54
N ALA A 533 7.86 5.44 7.80
CA ALA A 533 8.25 4.17 8.42
C ALA A 533 9.23 3.38 7.53
N LEU A 534 8.97 3.29 6.23
CA LEU A 534 9.80 2.58 5.26
C LEU A 534 11.18 3.20 5.11
N GLU A 535 11.27 4.54 5.11
CA GLU A 535 12.55 5.25 5.10
C GLU A 535 13.34 4.97 6.39
N CYS A 536 12.71 5.09 7.57
CA CYS A 536 13.37 4.79 8.85
C CYS A 536 13.81 3.32 8.96
N LEU A 537 12.99 2.36 8.50
CA LEU A 537 13.34 0.94 8.50
C LEU A 537 14.45 0.63 7.48
N SER A 538 14.47 1.31 6.33
CA SER A 538 15.54 1.16 5.33
C SER A 538 16.86 1.78 5.80
N LYS A 539 16.83 2.94 6.48
CA LYS A 539 18.00 3.52 7.15
C LYS A 539 18.57 2.57 8.20
N LEU A 540 17.70 1.94 9.00
CA LEU A 540 18.10 0.96 10.02
C LEU A 540 18.72 -0.30 9.39
N ALA A 541 18.10 -0.87 8.35
CA ALA A 541 18.64 -2.00 7.61
C ALA A 541 20.01 -1.66 6.97
N ALA A 542 20.18 -0.43 6.48
CA ALA A 542 21.43 0.09 5.95
C ALA A 542 22.54 0.35 6.99
N CYS A 543 22.28 0.07 8.28
CA CYS A 543 23.27 0.06 9.36
C CYS A 543 23.75 -1.36 9.76
N SER A 544 23.40 -2.38 8.97
CA SER A 544 23.97 -3.74 9.07
C SER A 544 24.41 -4.26 7.70
N ASP A 545 25.61 -4.83 7.60
CA ASP A 545 26.11 -5.44 6.35
C ASP A 545 25.26 -6.63 5.88
N GLU A 546 24.54 -7.30 6.79
CA GLU A 546 23.63 -8.41 6.47
C GLU A 546 22.35 -7.92 5.78
N LEU A 547 21.84 -6.74 6.16
CA LEU A 547 20.52 -6.23 5.73
C LEU A 547 20.61 -4.99 4.82
N LEU A 548 21.79 -4.41 4.61
CA LEU A 548 22.04 -3.31 3.67
C LEU A 548 21.55 -3.63 2.24
N ARG A 549 21.50 -4.91 1.85
CA ARG A 549 20.95 -5.33 0.56
C ARG A 549 19.43 -5.16 0.43
N GLU A 550 18.70 -5.31 1.53
CA GLU A 550 17.23 -5.17 1.57
C GLU A 550 16.80 -3.72 1.77
N ALA A 551 17.72 -2.84 2.19
CA ALA A 551 17.49 -1.40 2.27
C ALA A 551 17.21 -0.79 0.89
N GLN A 552 16.20 0.07 0.85
CA GLN A 552 15.69 0.73 -0.35
C GLN A 552 15.43 2.23 -0.14
N ALA A 553 15.28 2.97 -1.24
CA ALA A 553 14.76 4.33 -1.27
C ALA A 553 13.23 4.34 -1.04
N GLY A 554 12.62 5.52 -1.08
CA GLY A 554 11.17 5.62 -1.21
C GLY A 554 10.70 4.97 -2.53
N PRO A 555 9.64 4.14 -2.51
CA PRO A 555 8.93 3.71 -3.72
C PRO A 555 8.10 4.89 -4.26
N ALA A 556 7.14 4.63 -5.14
CA ALA A 556 6.17 5.63 -5.55
C ALA A 556 5.40 6.17 -4.33
N GLY A 557 5.77 7.38 -3.92
CA GLY A 557 5.46 7.97 -2.63
C GLY A 557 4.04 8.49 -2.46
N GLY A 558 3.15 8.21 -3.42
CA GLY A 558 1.73 8.56 -3.36
C GLY A 558 0.94 8.08 -4.60
N PRO A 559 -0.38 7.85 -4.47
CA PRO A 559 -1.24 7.38 -5.55
C PRO A 559 -1.69 8.52 -6.49
N ASP A 560 -2.21 8.19 -7.68
CA ASP A 560 -2.88 9.14 -8.60
C ASP A 560 -4.32 8.69 -8.93
N LYS A 561 -5.20 8.64 -7.93
CA LYS A 561 -6.52 8.01 -8.08
C LYS A 561 -7.49 8.94 -8.81
N PHE A 562 -7.71 8.66 -10.09
CA PHE A 562 -8.82 9.22 -10.87
C PHE A 562 -10.09 8.40 -10.72
N VAL A 563 -11.16 9.06 -10.28
CA VAL A 563 -12.51 8.49 -10.28
C VAL A 563 -13.31 9.15 -11.39
N LEU A 564 -13.71 8.37 -12.38
CA LEU A 564 -14.60 8.79 -13.48
C LEU A 564 -16.04 8.37 -13.15
N THR A 565 -17.02 9.19 -13.47
CA THR A 565 -18.44 8.84 -13.34
C THR A 565 -19.25 9.45 -14.49
N GLY A 566 -19.95 8.61 -15.23
CA GLY A 566 -20.77 9.01 -16.38
C GLY A 566 -21.63 7.85 -16.88
N ALA A 567 -22.37 8.06 -17.96
CA ALA A 567 -23.07 6.99 -18.66
C ALA A 567 -22.39 6.71 -20.01
N GLY A 568 -21.89 5.49 -20.20
CA GLY A 568 -21.37 5.04 -21.50
C GLY A 568 -22.49 4.69 -22.49
N GLU A 569 -22.12 4.03 -23.58
CA GLU A 569 -23.05 3.63 -24.65
C GLU A 569 -24.21 2.76 -24.14
N ARG A 570 -23.90 1.83 -23.21
CA ARG A 570 -24.89 0.94 -22.55
C ARG A 570 -25.90 1.68 -21.67
N GLY A 571 -25.79 3.00 -21.51
CA GLY A 571 -26.80 3.89 -20.92
C GLY A 571 -26.91 3.88 -19.39
N ALA A 572 -26.40 2.85 -18.71
CA ALA A 572 -26.26 2.86 -17.26
C ALA A 572 -25.21 3.90 -16.82
N ARG A 573 -25.53 4.70 -15.79
CA ARG A 573 -24.53 5.54 -15.12
C ARG A 573 -23.68 4.64 -14.22
N GLN A 574 -22.36 4.77 -14.32
CA GLN A 574 -21.37 3.93 -13.65
C GLN A 574 -20.24 4.80 -13.09
N THR A 575 -19.57 4.29 -12.05
CA THR A 575 -18.39 4.89 -11.41
C THR A 575 -17.21 3.96 -11.66
N TYR A 576 -16.13 4.49 -12.23
CA TYR A 576 -14.90 3.76 -12.54
C TYR A 576 -13.72 4.43 -11.84
N VAL A 577 -12.77 3.63 -11.34
CA VAL A 577 -11.49 4.13 -10.84
C VAL A 577 -10.41 3.63 -11.78
N ILE A 578 -9.60 4.54 -12.32
CA ILE A 578 -8.62 4.22 -13.36
C ILE A 578 -7.36 3.64 -12.69
N MET A 579 -7.11 2.35 -12.88
CA MET A 579 -6.03 1.61 -12.18
C MET A 579 -4.66 1.72 -12.82
N ASP A 580 -4.51 2.51 -13.88
CA ASP A 580 -3.21 2.93 -14.43
C ASP A 580 -2.35 3.67 -13.40
N CYS A 581 -2.97 4.25 -12.36
CA CYS A 581 -2.28 4.79 -11.19
C CYS A 581 -1.52 3.74 -10.35
N LEU A 582 -1.68 2.44 -10.65
CA LEU A 582 -0.90 1.33 -10.09
C LEU A 582 0.37 1.03 -10.91
N ALA A 583 0.59 1.70 -12.04
CA ALA A 583 1.71 1.43 -12.95
C ALA A 583 3.00 2.16 -12.53
N THR A 584 3.30 2.20 -11.23
CA THR A 584 4.27 3.12 -10.64
C THR A 584 5.70 2.56 -10.55
N GLY A 585 6.67 3.44 -10.39
CA GLY A 585 8.09 3.07 -10.28
C GLY A 585 8.46 2.53 -8.89
N GLY A 586 9.17 1.41 -8.83
CA GLY A 586 9.70 0.83 -7.59
C GLY A 586 10.93 1.57 -7.06
N ALA A 587 11.22 1.44 -5.76
CA ALA A 587 12.38 2.05 -5.11
C ALA A 587 13.72 1.50 -5.65
N ALA A 588 14.75 2.35 -5.73
CA ALA A 588 16.13 1.88 -5.87
C ALA A 588 16.61 1.19 -4.59
N TYR A 589 17.41 0.12 -4.71
CA TYR A 589 18.02 -0.59 -3.59
C TYR A 589 19.51 -0.26 -3.50
N ALA A 590 20.17 -0.56 -2.38
CA ALA A 590 21.63 -0.42 -2.28
C ALA A 590 22.39 -1.18 -3.38
N HIS A 591 21.85 -2.33 -3.82
CA HIS A 591 22.52 -3.26 -4.73
C HIS A 591 21.99 -3.29 -6.17
N ARG A 592 20.90 -2.57 -6.50
CA ARG A 592 20.29 -2.55 -7.84
C ARG A 592 19.36 -1.36 -8.08
N ASP A 593 19.10 -1.07 -9.35
CA ASP A 593 18.03 -0.17 -9.77
C ASP A 593 16.64 -0.67 -9.32
N GLY A 594 15.70 0.28 -9.22
CA GLY A 594 14.29 0.00 -8.92
C GLY A 594 13.56 -0.63 -10.08
N ALA A 595 12.61 -1.52 -9.79
CA ALA A 595 11.83 -2.19 -10.82
C ALA A 595 10.87 -1.20 -11.49
N TRP A 596 10.86 -1.17 -12.83
CA TRP A 596 9.98 -0.29 -13.59
C TRP A 596 8.56 -0.86 -13.55
N THR A 597 7.56 -0.01 -13.36
CA THR A 597 6.15 -0.43 -13.23
C THR A 597 5.96 -1.54 -12.18
N GLN A 598 6.71 -1.46 -11.07
CA GLN A 598 6.56 -2.35 -9.91
C GLN A 598 5.18 -2.21 -9.26
N GLY A 599 4.65 -0.98 -9.28
CA GLY A 599 3.42 -0.62 -8.60
C GLY A 599 3.60 -0.26 -7.13
N GLN A 600 2.46 -0.09 -6.47
CA GLN A 600 2.31 0.40 -5.10
C GLN A 600 2.89 -0.62 -4.09
N HIS A 601 3.80 -0.17 -3.21
CA HIS A 601 4.56 -1.08 -2.34
C HIS A 601 3.66 -1.92 -1.41
N ASN A 602 2.52 -1.35 -1.01
CA ASN A 602 1.50 -1.94 -0.16
C ASN A 602 0.54 -2.95 -0.85
N ILE A 603 0.71 -3.30 -2.13
CA ILE A 603 -0.17 -4.29 -2.83
C ILE A 603 0.65 -5.37 -3.57
N GLU A 604 0.91 -6.49 -2.89
CA GLU A 604 1.74 -7.62 -3.35
C GLU A 604 1.25 -8.34 -4.62
N ARG A 605 -0.04 -8.24 -4.96
CA ARG A 605 -0.67 -8.96 -6.10
C ARG A 605 -1.35 -8.05 -7.13
N GLN A 606 -1.07 -6.75 -7.09
CA GLN A 606 -1.68 -5.77 -8.00
C GLN A 606 -1.44 -6.06 -9.47
N LYS A 607 -2.34 -5.54 -10.32
CA LYS A 607 -2.23 -5.57 -11.79
C LYS A 607 -2.76 -4.24 -12.33
N ILE A 608 -2.22 -3.82 -13.47
CA ILE A 608 -2.79 -2.71 -14.25
C ILE A 608 -3.91 -3.25 -15.16
N SER A 609 -4.95 -2.46 -15.38
CA SER A 609 -6.09 -2.85 -16.23
C SER A 609 -5.67 -3.06 -17.68
N ASN A 610 -6.37 -3.93 -18.42
CA ASN A 610 -6.20 -4.02 -19.87
C ASN A 610 -6.92 -2.84 -20.54
N VAL A 611 -6.26 -2.18 -21.50
CA VAL A 611 -6.84 -1.04 -22.26
C VAL A 611 -8.22 -1.40 -22.83
N GLU A 612 -8.29 -2.50 -23.58
CA GLU A 612 -9.53 -3.01 -24.19
C GLU A 612 -10.64 -3.29 -23.15
N ALA A 613 -10.28 -3.70 -21.93
CA ALA A 613 -11.25 -3.96 -20.85
C ALA A 613 -11.81 -2.66 -20.27
N VAL A 614 -10.98 -1.63 -20.10
CA VAL A 614 -11.42 -0.31 -19.65
C VAL A 614 -12.28 0.36 -20.73
N GLU A 615 -11.88 0.30 -22.01
CA GLU A 615 -12.64 0.88 -23.13
C GLU A 615 -13.99 0.18 -23.40
N MET A 616 -14.12 -1.11 -23.06
CA MET A 616 -15.39 -1.83 -23.19
C MET A 616 -16.47 -1.34 -22.20
N ASP A 617 -16.09 -0.80 -21.04
CA ASP A 617 -17.02 -0.46 -19.96
C ASP A 617 -17.02 1.04 -19.59
N ALA A 618 -15.86 1.68 -19.50
CA ALA A 618 -15.73 3.11 -19.18
C ALA A 618 -15.82 3.98 -20.45
N PRO A 619 -16.39 5.21 -20.38
CA PRO A 619 -16.52 6.11 -21.52
C PRO A 619 -15.22 6.86 -21.86
N LEU A 620 -14.16 6.10 -22.14
CA LEU A 620 -12.82 6.58 -22.48
C LEU A 620 -12.27 5.82 -23.69
N LEU A 621 -11.33 6.46 -24.41
CA LEU A 621 -10.46 5.85 -25.42
C LEU A 621 -9.00 6.21 -25.08
N TYR A 622 -8.11 5.23 -25.04
CA TYR A 622 -6.68 5.46 -24.80
C TYR A 622 -6.01 5.95 -26.08
N LEU A 623 -5.36 7.11 -25.99
CA LEU A 623 -4.49 7.63 -27.05
C LEU A 623 -3.06 7.12 -26.88
N TRP A 624 -2.63 6.91 -25.63
CA TRP A 624 -1.29 6.42 -25.31
C TRP A 624 -1.26 5.76 -23.93
N ARG A 625 -0.37 4.77 -23.77
CA ARG A 625 0.10 4.27 -22.48
C ARG A 625 1.53 3.75 -22.62
N GLY A 626 2.45 4.19 -21.75
CA GLY A 626 3.85 3.80 -21.84
C GLY A 626 4.76 4.32 -20.73
N LEU A 627 5.99 3.82 -20.68
CA LEU A 627 7.00 4.24 -19.72
C LEU A 627 7.40 5.70 -19.95
N VAL A 628 7.62 6.44 -18.86
CA VAL A 628 8.06 7.84 -18.88
C VAL A 628 9.55 7.92 -18.57
N ALA A 629 10.35 8.34 -19.56
CA ALA A 629 11.78 8.60 -19.41
C ALA A 629 12.05 9.66 -18.34
N ASP A 630 13.22 9.62 -17.69
CA ASP A 630 13.62 10.50 -16.58
C ASP A 630 12.69 10.47 -15.33
N SER A 631 11.64 9.64 -15.29
CA SER A 631 10.72 9.61 -14.13
C SER A 631 11.33 8.99 -12.87
N GLY A 632 12.16 7.96 -13.01
CA GLY A 632 12.81 7.28 -11.88
C GLY A 632 13.92 8.13 -11.25
N GLY A 633 13.87 8.30 -9.93
CA GLY A 633 14.77 9.18 -9.19
C GLY A 633 16.25 8.89 -9.42
N ALA A 634 17.03 9.95 -9.68
CA ALA A 634 18.43 9.81 -10.04
C ALA A 634 19.30 9.39 -8.85
N GLY A 635 20.16 8.40 -9.04
CA GLY A 635 21.14 7.95 -8.04
C GLY A 635 22.18 7.05 -8.69
N ARG A 636 23.17 6.57 -7.94
CA ARG A 636 24.07 5.50 -8.41
C ARG A 636 23.25 4.35 -8.96
N ASN A 637 22.26 3.94 -8.17
CA ASN A 637 21.16 3.11 -8.62
C ASN A 637 19.92 4.02 -8.82
N ARG A 638 19.28 3.91 -9.98
CA ARG A 638 18.13 4.74 -10.37
C ARG A 638 16.83 4.13 -9.85
N GLY A 639 15.89 4.97 -9.43
CA GLY A 639 14.52 4.56 -9.14
C GLY A 639 13.83 3.96 -10.36
N GLY A 640 12.82 3.12 -10.16
CA GLY A 640 12.06 2.53 -11.25
C GLY A 640 11.26 3.57 -12.01
N MET A 641 11.09 3.40 -13.34
CA MET A 641 10.20 4.28 -14.11
C MET A 641 8.74 3.97 -13.81
N SER A 642 7.90 5.01 -13.81
CA SER A 642 6.44 4.87 -13.89
C SER A 642 5.97 4.84 -15.35
N MET A 643 4.75 4.35 -15.54
CA MET A 643 4.03 4.38 -16.81
C MET A 643 2.97 5.47 -16.75
N GLY A 644 2.98 6.36 -17.75
CA GLY A 644 1.92 7.35 -17.96
C GLY A 644 0.89 6.86 -18.96
N ALA A 645 -0.23 7.59 -19.02
CA ALA A 645 -1.34 7.32 -19.92
C ALA A 645 -2.00 8.62 -20.41
N VAL A 646 -2.66 8.54 -21.57
CA VAL A 646 -3.45 9.63 -22.16
C VAL A 646 -4.77 9.06 -22.66
N TYR A 647 -5.87 9.69 -22.26
CA TYR A 647 -7.24 9.29 -22.54
C TYR A 647 -7.99 10.45 -23.21
N THR A 648 -8.92 10.16 -24.10
CA THR A 648 -10.00 11.09 -24.48
C THR A 648 -11.33 10.53 -24.00
N VAL A 649 -12.32 11.39 -23.73
CA VAL A 649 -13.70 10.91 -23.56
C VAL A 649 -14.19 10.27 -24.86
N HIS A 650 -14.93 9.16 -24.74
CA HIS A 650 -15.50 8.44 -25.88
C HIS A 650 -16.81 7.75 -25.52
N GLY A 651 -17.84 7.85 -26.36
CA GLY A 651 -19.17 7.24 -26.12
C GLY A 651 -19.89 7.72 -24.85
N GLY A 652 -19.41 8.81 -24.24
CA GLY A 652 -19.78 9.24 -22.89
C GLY A 652 -20.87 10.29 -22.83
N ARG A 653 -21.73 10.21 -21.82
CA ARG A 653 -22.70 11.26 -21.45
C ARG A 653 -22.59 11.62 -19.98
N ASP A 654 -22.66 12.92 -19.72
CA ASP A 654 -22.52 13.54 -18.40
C ASP A 654 -21.33 12.99 -17.60
N VAL A 655 -20.19 12.89 -18.30
CA VAL A 655 -18.93 12.43 -17.73
C VAL A 655 -18.41 13.49 -16.76
N THR A 656 -18.13 13.03 -15.55
CA THR A 656 -17.54 13.80 -14.45
C THR A 656 -16.33 13.05 -13.94
N ALA A 657 -15.36 13.77 -13.42
CA ALA A 657 -14.16 13.22 -12.81
C ALA A 657 -13.91 13.89 -11.45
N LEU A 658 -13.24 13.17 -10.55
CA LEU A 658 -12.52 13.75 -9.42
C LEU A 658 -11.15 13.07 -9.31
N ASN A 659 -10.23 13.68 -8.59
CA ASN A 659 -8.89 13.12 -8.36
C ASN A 659 -8.47 13.26 -6.89
N SER A 660 -7.93 12.16 -6.33
CA SER A 660 -7.30 12.08 -5.00
C SER A 660 -5.83 11.72 -5.14
N ALA A 661 -4.93 12.56 -4.61
CA ALA A 661 -3.50 12.30 -4.53
C ALA A 661 -2.76 13.34 -3.70
N HIS A 662 -1.65 12.92 -3.09
CA HIS A 662 -0.54 13.81 -2.73
C HIS A 662 0.58 13.79 -3.77
N GLY A 663 1.54 14.69 -3.59
CA GLY A 663 2.78 14.70 -4.37
C GLY A 663 2.63 15.39 -5.71
N TRP A 664 1.86 16.47 -5.71
CA TRP A 664 1.69 17.47 -6.75
C TRP A 664 2.61 18.67 -6.53
N GLU A 665 2.94 18.97 -5.26
CA GLU A 665 3.67 20.17 -4.82
C GLU A 665 4.82 19.88 -3.82
N VAL A 666 4.95 18.62 -3.38
CA VAL A 666 6.09 18.08 -2.61
C VAL A 666 6.50 16.70 -3.15
N PRO A 667 7.78 16.34 -3.35
CA PRO A 667 8.12 14.99 -3.80
C PRO A 667 8.13 14.00 -2.63
N ASN A 668 7.19 13.05 -2.61
CA ASN A 668 7.08 12.04 -1.54
C ASN A 668 7.90 10.77 -1.82
N SER A 669 8.29 10.53 -3.08
CA SER A 669 9.12 9.38 -3.49
C SER A 669 10.60 9.61 -3.12
N THR A 670 10.93 9.54 -1.83
CA THR A 670 12.22 9.99 -1.27
C THR A 670 13.43 9.26 -1.85
N GLY A 671 14.47 10.02 -2.21
CA GLY A 671 15.79 9.47 -2.52
C GLY A 671 16.63 9.32 -1.26
N ILE A 672 17.52 8.33 -1.20
CA ILE A 672 18.26 7.96 0.02
C ILE A 672 19.76 7.82 -0.21
N PHE A 673 20.56 8.06 0.84
CA PHE A 673 22.03 8.02 0.85
C PHE A 673 22.71 8.82 -0.27
N GLY A 674 22.05 9.89 -0.73
CA GLY A 674 22.53 10.79 -1.79
C GLY A 674 21.89 10.61 -3.17
N GLY A 675 20.97 9.66 -3.33
CA GLY A 675 20.06 9.62 -4.47
C GLY A 675 18.93 10.64 -4.31
N TYR A 676 18.41 11.16 -5.42
CA TYR A 676 17.36 12.16 -5.49
C TYR A 676 15.94 11.55 -5.55
N PRO A 677 14.89 12.33 -5.21
CA PRO A 677 13.50 11.89 -5.32
C PRO A 677 13.07 11.52 -6.74
N GLY A 678 12.13 10.58 -6.84
CA GLY A 678 11.47 10.27 -8.10
C GLY A 678 10.50 11.36 -8.56
N ALA A 679 10.03 11.24 -9.81
CA ALA A 679 9.08 12.16 -10.38
C ALA A 679 7.74 12.16 -9.63
N GLN A 680 7.07 13.30 -9.68
CA GLN A 680 5.79 13.55 -9.04
C GLN A 680 4.60 13.05 -9.86
N ASN A 681 3.41 13.11 -9.24
CA ASN A 681 2.15 13.01 -9.96
C ASN A 681 2.02 14.23 -10.89
N THR A 682 1.90 14.02 -12.20
CA THR A 682 1.68 15.10 -13.17
C THR A 682 0.45 14.82 -14.02
N ARG A 683 -0.30 15.89 -14.32
CA ARG A 683 -1.57 15.81 -15.05
C ARG A 683 -1.71 16.99 -15.98
N THR A 684 -2.37 16.76 -17.11
CA THR A 684 -2.86 17.82 -17.97
C THR A 684 -4.28 17.46 -18.39
N VAL A 685 -5.22 18.39 -18.24
CA VAL A 685 -6.50 18.34 -18.93
C VAL A 685 -6.42 19.33 -20.10
N VAL A 686 -6.93 18.94 -21.26
CA VAL A 686 -7.14 19.81 -22.41
C VAL A 686 -8.62 19.79 -22.73
N HIS A 687 -9.35 20.84 -22.33
CA HIS A 687 -10.79 20.98 -22.58
C HIS A 687 -11.05 21.45 -24.01
N SER A 688 -12.11 20.93 -24.64
CA SER A 688 -12.55 21.32 -26.00
C SER A 688 -11.42 21.26 -27.03
N SER A 689 -10.71 20.12 -27.07
CA SER A 689 -9.53 19.94 -27.92
C SER A 689 -9.88 19.52 -29.35
N ASP A 690 -8.93 19.63 -30.29
CA ASP A 690 -9.09 19.13 -31.66
C ASP A 690 -8.83 17.62 -31.80
N VAL A 691 -8.79 16.85 -30.70
CA VAL A 691 -8.44 15.42 -30.68
C VAL A 691 -9.25 14.59 -31.67
N LYS A 692 -10.57 14.74 -31.73
CA LYS A 692 -11.42 13.98 -32.67
C LYS A 692 -11.15 14.36 -34.13
N ALA A 693 -10.82 15.61 -34.41
CA ALA A 693 -10.46 16.04 -35.77
C ALA A 693 -9.12 15.44 -36.21
N ARG A 694 -8.13 15.34 -35.30
CA ARG A 694 -6.86 14.65 -35.56
C ARG A 694 -7.07 13.15 -35.80
N LEU A 695 -7.84 12.48 -34.93
CA LEU A 695 -8.15 11.05 -35.07
C LEU A 695 -8.91 10.75 -36.37
N ALA A 696 -9.89 11.59 -36.74
CA ALA A 696 -10.61 11.47 -38.00
C ALA A 696 -9.71 11.69 -39.24
N ALA A 697 -8.62 12.45 -39.10
CA ALA A 697 -7.57 12.60 -40.11
C ALA A 697 -6.50 11.47 -40.06
N GLY A 698 -6.65 10.46 -39.21
CA GLY A 698 -5.71 9.35 -39.06
C GLY A 698 -4.46 9.68 -38.22
N VAL A 699 -4.49 10.75 -37.42
CA VAL A 699 -3.38 11.22 -36.59
C VAL A 699 -3.71 11.03 -35.10
N VAL A 700 -2.83 10.34 -34.36
CA VAL A 700 -2.87 10.31 -32.89
C VAL A 700 -1.95 11.44 -32.39
N PRO A 701 -2.48 12.56 -31.85
CA PRO A 701 -1.67 13.71 -31.47
C PRO A 701 -0.98 13.51 -30.13
N ALA A 702 0.20 14.12 -29.95
CA ALA A 702 0.78 14.30 -28.63
C ALA A 702 0.04 15.42 -27.85
N VAL A 703 0.05 15.35 -26.51
CA VAL A 703 -0.73 16.25 -25.64
C VAL A 703 -0.31 17.73 -25.78
N GLY A 704 0.94 17.99 -26.19
CA GLY A 704 1.43 19.34 -26.52
C GLY A 704 0.89 19.89 -27.85
N GLU A 705 0.56 19.02 -28.82
CA GLU A 705 0.11 19.39 -30.17
C GLU A 705 -1.38 19.75 -30.25
N LEU A 706 -2.14 19.42 -29.20
CA LEU A 706 -3.57 19.71 -29.09
C LEU A 706 -3.83 21.21 -28.89
N THR A 707 -4.86 21.71 -29.58
CA THR A 707 -5.54 22.96 -29.25
C THR A 707 -6.52 22.74 -28.09
N GLY A 708 -7.17 23.80 -27.58
CA GLY A 708 -8.09 23.75 -26.44
C GLY A 708 -7.54 24.40 -25.17
N GLU A 709 -8.40 24.50 -24.16
CA GLU A 709 -8.10 25.18 -22.89
C GLU A 709 -7.37 24.23 -21.92
N ARG A 710 -6.32 24.72 -21.26
CA ARG A 710 -5.52 23.96 -20.30
C ARG A 710 -5.68 24.56 -18.90
N PRO A 711 -6.66 24.12 -18.08
CA PRO A 711 -6.89 24.66 -16.75
C PRO A 711 -5.75 24.30 -15.79
N ALA A 712 -5.57 25.12 -14.75
CA ALA A 712 -4.66 24.81 -13.66
C ALA A 712 -5.26 23.72 -12.76
N MET A 713 -4.79 22.48 -12.92
CA MET A 713 -5.20 21.34 -12.09
C MET A 713 -4.59 21.41 -10.69
N ARG A 714 -5.28 20.82 -9.71
CA ARG A 714 -4.82 20.66 -8.32
C ARG A 714 -4.35 19.22 -8.04
N GLY A 715 -3.60 19.05 -6.94
CA GLY A 715 -3.18 17.73 -6.45
C GLY A 715 -4.38 16.88 -6.04
N ARG A 716 -5.35 17.54 -5.39
CA ARG A 716 -6.67 17.00 -5.07
C ARG A 716 -7.70 17.88 -5.75
N GLN A 717 -8.61 17.27 -6.48
CA GLN A 717 -9.55 17.99 -7.32
C GLN A 717 -10.96 17.42 -7.13
N GLY A 718 -11.80 18.18 -6.44
CA GLY A 718 -13.24 17.95 -6.33
C GLY A 718 -13.94 17.94 -7.68
N LEU A 719 -15.18 17.45 -7.68
CA LEU A 719 -15.89 16.97 -8.88
C LEU A 719 -15.95 18.02 -10.01
N TYR A 720 -15.37 17.69 -11.15
CA TYR A 720 -15.38 18.48 -12.38
C TYR A 720 -16.01 17.71 -13.55
N ARG A 721 -16.40 18.42 -14.61
CA ARG A 721 -16.99 17.83 -15.83
C ARG A 721 -15.90 17.58 -16.87
N LEU A 722 -16.05 16.51 -17.63
CA LEU A 722 -15.32 16.29 -18.88
C LEU A 722 -16.31 16.34 -20.05
N GLY A 723 -16.00 17.17 -21.05
CA GLY A 723 -16.64 17.21 -22.34
C GLY A 723 -16.20 16.04 -23.24
N ASP A 724 -16.93 15.82 -24.32
CA ASP A 724 -16.68 14.70 -25.23
C ASP A 724 -15.36 14.86 -26.02
N ASP A 725 -14.89 16.09 -26.24
CA ASP A 725 -13.62 16.41 -26.92
C ASP A 725 -12.46 16.72 -25.95
N ASP A 726 -12.61 16.34 -24.67
CA ASP A 726 -11.60 16.58 -23.65
C ASP A 726 -10.57 15.46 -23.57
N VAL A 727 -9.29 15.84 -23.44
CA VAL A 727 -8.17 14.92 -23.24
C VAL A 727 -7.62 15.04 -21.81
N LEU A 728 -7.41 13.89 -21.17
CA LEU A 728 -6.75 13.76 -19.88
C LEU A 728 -5.40 13.04 -20.09
N ALA A 729 -4.33 13.60 -19.54
CA ALA A 729 -3.00 12.98 -19.51
C ALA A 729 -2.54 12.85 -18.05
N THR A 730 -1.94 11.71 -17.70
CA THR A 730 -1.58 11.33 -16.33
C THR A 730 -0.22 10.64 -16.28
N VAL A 731 0.67 11.05 -15.38
CA VAL A 731 1.88 10.32 -15.01
C VAL A 731 1.91 10.19 -13.49
N PRO A 732 1.84 8.96 -12.92
CA PRO A 732 1.90 8.77 -11.49
C PRO A 732 3.36 8.77 -10.98
N GLN A 733 3.54 8.91 -9.67
CA GLN A 733 4.86 8.93 -9.04
C GLN A 733 5.74 7.71 -9.41
N ALA A 734 7.05 7.93 -9.39
CA ALA A 734 8.08 6.93 -9.64
C ALA A 734 9.04 6.86 -8.44
N GLY A 735 9.72 5.73 -8.24
CA GLY A 735 10.56 5.52 -7.06
C GLY A 735 11.77 6.45 -6.99
N GLY A 736 12.25 6.70 -5.78
CA GLY A 736 13.48 7.47 -5.51
C GLY A 736 14.76 6.71 -5.87
N GLY A 737 15.84 7.48 -6.07
CA GLY A 737 17.18 6.97 -6.33
C GLY A 737 17.95 6.59 -5.06
N TRP A 738 19.01 5.81 -5.23
CA TRP A 738 19.93 5.41 -4.16
C TRP A 738 21.38 5.79 -4.51
N GLY A 739 22.05 6.50 -3.59
CA GLY A 739 23.46 6.90 -3.72
C GLY A 739 23.71 8.04 -4.73
N ASP A 740 24.84 8.72 -4.61
CA ASP A 740 25.24 9.83 -5.50
C ASP A 740 25.12 9.50 -7.01
N PRO A 741 24.33 10.25 -7.81
CA PRO A 741 24.23 10.04 -9.25
C PRO A 741 25.57 10.07 -10.00
N LEU A 742 26.57 10.80 -9.49
CA LEU A 742 27.91 10.86 -10.11
C LEU A 742 28.71 9.56 -9.91
N ASP A 743 28.24 8.64 -9.06
CA ASP A 743 28.79 7.29 -8.92
C ASP A 743 28.17 6.30 -9.93
N ARG A 744 27.04 6.62 -10.61
CA ARG A 744 26.41 5.69 -11.57
C ARG A 744 27.38 5.39 -12.72
N PRO A 745 27.71 4.13 -13.03
CA PRO A 745 28.68 3.82 -14.09
C PRO A 745 28.26 4.41 -15.44
N ALA A 746 29.21 4.99 -16.19
CA ALA A 746 28.95 5.61 -17.49
C ALA A 746 28.28 4.63 -18.49
N ALA A 747 28.67 3.36 -18.46
CA ALA A 747 28.05 2.29 -19.26
C ALA A 747 26.59 1.99 -18.85
N SER A 748 26.22 2.20 -17.58
CA SER A 748 24.83 2.09 -17.13
C SER A 748 23.98 3.26 -17.64
N VAL A 749 24.53 4.49 -17.62
CA VAL A 749 23.86 5.66 -18.22
C VAL A 749 23.71 5.48 -19.74
N GLN A 750 24.70 4.91 -20.42
CA GLN A 750 24.58 4.53 -21.84
C GLN A 750 23.48 3.48 -22.05
N ALA A 751 23.31 2.50 -21.16
CA ALA A 751 22.23 1.52 -21.26
C ALA A 751 20.84 2.13 -20.98
N ASP A 752 20.75 3.10 -20.06
CA ASP A 752 19.52 3.89 -19.86
C ASP A 752 19.19 4.70 -21.12
N LEU A 753 20.17 5.33 -21.78
CA LEU A 753 20.03 6.06 -23.05
C LEU A 753 19.65 5.15 -24.22
N ASP A 754 20.37 4.03 -24.39
CA ASP A 754 20.13 3.04 -25.46
C ASP A 754 18.74 2.37 -25.33
N PHE A 755 18.13 2.38 -24.13
CA PHE A 755 16.72 1.98 -23.90
C PHE A 755 15.72 3.14 -24.08
N GLY A 756 16.13 4.38 -23.81
CA GLY A 756 15.23 5.53 -23.66
C GLY A 756 14.62 5.66 -22.26
N ALA A 757 15.28 5.11 -21.23
CA ALA A 757 14.87 5.26 -19.83
C ALA A 757 15.31 6.59 -19.20
N VAL A 758 16.39 7.16 -19.73
CA VAL A 758 16.93 8.49 -19.38
C VAL A 758 17.12 9.25 -20.69
N THR A 759 16.77 10.54 -20.73
CA THR A 759 16.94 11.38 -21.94
C THR A 759 18.38 11.89 -22.07
N ALA A 760 18.75 12.43 -23.23
CA ALA A 760 20.06 13.06 -23.42
C ALA A 760 20.31 14.22 -22.43
N ASP A 761 19.27 15.01 -22.16
CA ASP A 761 19.32 16.05 -21.11
C ASP A 761 19.39 15.43 -19.71
N GLY A 762 18.53 14.46 -19.38
CA GLY A 762 18.56 13.76 -18.09
C GLY A 762 19.93 13.14 -17.76
N ALA A 763 20.59 12.52 -18.74
CA ALA A 763 21.95 11.99 -18.62
C ALA A 763 22.97 13.10 -18.29
N VAL A 764 22.93 14.19 -19.05
CA VAL A 764 23.79 15.36 -18.91
C VAL A 764 23.58 16.10 -17.58
N ARG A 765 22.33 16.26 -17.16
CA ARG A 765 21.87 17.08 -16.02
C ARG A 765 21.96 16.32 -14.69
N LEU A 766 21.45 15.09 -14.64
CA LEU A 766 21.31 14.33 -13.40
C LEU A 766 22.54 13.46 -13.09
N TYR A 767 23.20 12.92 -14.13
CA TYR A 767 24.33 11.99 -13.98
C TYR A 767 25.69 12.59 -14.35
N GLY A 768 25.71 13.87 -14.75
CA GLY A 768 26.93 14.61 -15.06
C GLY A 768 27.78 14.01 -16.19
N VAL A 769 27.17 13.30 -17.14
CA VAL A 769 27.91 12.71 -18.28
C VAL A 769 28.13 13.73 -19.39
N VAL A 770 29.07 13.42 -20.29
CA VAL A 770 29.26 14.13 -21.57
C VAL A 770 28.88 13.19 -22.70
N LEU A 771 28.14 13.71 -23.68
CA LEU A 771 27.75 12.97 -24.88
C LEU A 771 28.59 13.46 -26.07
N ALA A 772 29.07 12.54 -26.88
CA ALA A 772 29.71 12.81 -28.17
C ALA A 772 28.66 13.12 -29.25
N GLU A 773 29.11 13.52 -30.44
CA GLU A 773 28.24 13.90 -31.57
C GLU A 773 27.32 12.75 -32.06
N ASP A 774 27.69 11.50 -31.81
CA ASP A 774 26.87 10.31 -32.10
C ASP A 774 25.83 9.99 -31.01
N GLY A 775 25.73 10.83 -29.97
CA GLY A 775 24.84 10.66 -28.83
C GLY A 775 25.32 9.67 -27.78
N ARG A 776 26.54 9.12 -27.89
CA ARG A 776 27.10 8.16 -26.93
C ARG A 776 27.90 8.84 -25.83
N VAL A 777 27.97 8.20 -24.67
CA VAL A 777 28.68 8.71 -23.49
C VAL A 777 30.19 8.66 -23.71
N ASP A 778 30.83 9.83 -23.77
CA ASP A 778 32.29 9.94 -23.70
C ASP A 778 32.72 9.66 -22.26
N ALA A 779 33.38 8.53 -22.02
CA ALA A 779 33.81 8.11 -20.69
C ALA A 779 34.91 9.01 -20.09
N SER A 780 35.76 9.64 -20.92
CA SER A 780 36.87 10.49 -20.47
C SER A 780 36.35 11.88 -20.09
N ALA A 781 35.61 12.52 -20.99
CA ALA A 781 35.00 13.83 -20.72
C ALA A 781 33.94 13.73 -19.60
N THR A 782 33.25 12.59 -19.46
CA THR A 782 32.40 12.31 -18.28
C THR A 782 33.20 12.25 -16.98
N ALA A 783 34.38 11.64 -16.96
CA ALA A 783 35.21 11.57 -15.74
C ALA A 783 35.70 12.96 -15.32
N GLU A 784 36.19 13.76 -16.26
CA GLU A 784 36.62 15.14 -16.03
C GLU A 784 35.45 16.02 -15.54
N ARG A 785 34.30 15.98 -16.23
CA ARG A 785 33.10 16.71 -15.83
C ARG A 785 32.62 16.33 -14.43
N ARG A 786 32.62 15.04 -14.09
CA ARG A 786 32.21 14.57 -12.76
C ARG A 786 33.15 15.04 -11.66
N GLU A 787 34.45 15.10 -11.91
CA GLU A 787 35.39 15.66 -10.95
C GLU A 787 35.24 17.19 -10.80
N GLY A 788 34.93 17.91 -11.88
CA GLY A 788 34.52 19.32 -11.80
C GLY A 788 33.28 19.54 -10.93
N LEU A 789 32.24 18.73 -11.11
CA LEU A 789 31.02 18.76 -10.28
C LEU A 789 31.30 18.38 -8.80
N ARG A 790 32.28 17.50 -8.54
CA ARG A 790 32.74 17.22 -7.17
C ARG A 790 33.55 18.39 -6.60
N ALA A 791 34.39 19.06 -7.39
CA ALA A 791 35.11 20.26 -6.96
C ALA A 791 34.16 21.40 -6.59
N GLU A 792 33.11 21.64 -7.39
CA GLU A 792 32.00 22.54 -7.02
C GLU A 792 31.40 22.17 -5.67
N ARG A 793 31.06 20.88 -5.45
CA ARG A 793 30.46 20.43 -4.19
C ARG A 793 31.38 20.62 -2.99
N ARG A 794 32.70 20.42 -3.14
CA ARG A 794 33.70 20.67 -2.09
C ARG A 794 33.90 22.16 -1.78
N ALA A 795 33.66 23.04 -2.77
CA ALA A 795 33.76 24.49 -2.60
C ALA A 795 32.51 25.12 -1.95
N LEU A 796 31.42 24.36 -1.74
CA LEU A 796 30.25 24.83 -1.00
C LEU A 796 30.55 24.89 0.51
N PRO A 797 30.01 25.90 1.22
CA PRO A 797 30.22 26.06 2.66
C PRO A 797 29.58 24.93 3.47
N ALA A 798 30.10 24.77 4.69
CA ALA A 798 29.51 24.01 5.78
C ALA A 798 29.33 24.94 6.99
N ASP A 799 28.28 24.74 7.79
CA ASP A 799 27.93 25.58 8.94
C ASP A 799 28.93 25.43 10.10
N LEU A 800 29.57 24.25 10.22
CA LEU A 800 30.57 23.93 11.23
C LEU A 800 31.83 23.32 10.59
N PRO A 801 33.04 23.54 11.17
CA PRO A 801 34.26 22.91 10.71
C PRO A 801 34.26 21.39 10.98
N LEU A 802 34.99 20.66 10.15
CA LEU A 802 35.35 19.26 10.39
C LEU A 802 36.14 19.12 11.70
N PRO A 803 35.97 18.00 12.45
CA PRO A 803 36.77 17.73 13.63
C PRO A 803 38.24 17.46 13.28
N GLU A 804 39.13 17.55 14.28
CA GLU A 804 40.48 16.97 14.16
C GLU A 804 40.33 15.48 13.79
N GLN A 805 41.03 15.07 12.73
CA GLN A 805 40.90 13.73 12.19
C GLN A 805 41.64 12.74 13.12
N PRO A 806 41.01 11.62 13.53
CA PRO A 806 41.65 10.66 14.42
C PRO A 806 42.90 10.06 13.78
N ARG A 807 43.91 9.84 14.62
CA ARG A 807 45.29 9.50 14.25
C ARG A 807 45.58 8.01 14.35
N GLY A 808 44.86 7.30 15.22
CA GLY A 808 44.93 5.85 15.33
C GLY A 808 44.33 5.11 14.13
N GLU A 809 44.55 3.79 14.09
CA GLU A 809 43.88 2.89 13.16
C GLU A 809 42.35 2.93 13.36
N ARG A 810 41.59 2.72 12.27
CA ARG A 810 40.15 2.97 12.22
C ARG A 810 39.39 1.68 11.94
N THR A 811 38.74 1.15 12.97
CA THR A 811 37.93 -0.08 12.85
C THR A 811 36.50 0.29 12.46
N ARG A 812 36.02 -0.21 11.32
CA ARG A 812 34.62 -0.08 10.91
C ARG A 812 33.71 -0.91 11.81
N ILE A 813 32.69 -0.28 12.40
CA ILE A 813 31.75 -0.91 13.35
C ILE A 813 30.42 -1.21 12.66
N HIS A 814 29.85 -0.23 11.95
CA HIS A 814 28.62 -0.37 11.17
C HIS A 814 28.70 0.46 9.87
N PRO A 815 28.04 0.02 8.78
CA PRO A 815 27.69 0.93 7.69
C PRO A 815 26.73 2.04 8.16
N MET A 816 26.61 3.07 7.35
CA MET A 816 25.47 4.00 7.36
C MET A 816 25.11 4.29 5.89
N GLY A 817 24.51 3.30 5.24
CA GLY A 817 24.43 3.22 3.78
C GLY A 817 25.72 2.66 3.18
N ASP A 818 26.17 3.20 2.04
CA ASP A 818 27.37 2.75 1.31
C ASP A 818 28.36 3.88 0.97
N GLY A 819 28.18 5.04 1.61
CA GLY A 819 29.07 6.20 1.48
C GLY A 819 29.58 6.74 2.81
N LEU A 820 28.92 6.37 3.91
CA LEU A 820 29.30 6.71 5.28
C LEU A 820 29.39 5.42 6.10
N ASP A 821 30.32 5.40 7.04
CA ASP A 821 30.53 4.30 8.01
C ASP A 821 30.66 4.90 9.42
N VAL A 822 30.20 4.15 10.43
CA VAL A 822 30.56 4.42 11.83
C VAL A 822 31.84 3.66 12.15
N VAL A 823 32.91 4.39 12.45
CA VAL A 823 34.24 3.86 12.73
C VAL A 823 34.69 4.19 14.15
N GLU A 824 35.45 3.30 14.77
CA GLU A 824 36.07 3.51 16.09
C GLU A 824 37.57 3.76 15.92
N ALA A 825 38.06 4.85 16.54
CA ALA A 825 39.46 5.27 16.51
C ALA A 825 39.75 6.18 17.71
N ASP A 826 40.96 6.08 18.28
CA ASP A 826 41.40 6.83 19.46
C ASP A 826 40.43 6.73 20.66
N GLY A 827 39.80 5.56 20.84
CA GLY A 827 38.82 5.28 21.90
C GLY A 827 37.46 5.96 21.72
N ARG A 828 37.18 6.55 20.56
CA ARG A 828 35.92 7.25 20.23
C ARG A 828 35.31 6.73 18.93
N ARG A 829 34.00 6.88 18.79
CA ARG A 829 33.26 6.56 17.56
C ARG A 829 33.00 7.81 16.73
N TRP A 830 33.07 7.66 15.41
CA TRP A 830 33.09 8.73 14.43
C TRP A 830 32.25 8.35 13.20
N ILE A 831 31.60 9.32 12.57
CA ILE A 831 30.98 9.17 11.25
C ILE A 831 32.03 9.54 10.21
N ALA A 832 32.44 8.57 9.40
CA ALA A 832 33.46 8.72 8.35
C ALA A 832 32.86 8.53 6.96
N CYS A 833 33.26 9.37 6.01
CA CYS A 833 33.07 9.14 4.59
C CYS A 833 33.99 8.02 4.09
N ALA A 834 33.54 7.25 3.09
CA ALA A 834 34.33 6.24 2.38
C ALA A 834 35.65 6.77 1.77
N CYS A 835 35.84 8.10 1.65
CA CYS A 835 37.12 8.71 1.27
C CYS A 835 38.11 8.91 2.46
N GLY A 836 37.76 8.44 3.67
CA GLY A 836 38.57 8.61 4.89
C GLY A 836 38.36 9.94 5.64
N CYS A 837 37.47 10.81 5.18
CA CYS A 837 37.15 12.06 5.88
C CYS A 837 36.14 11.83 7.02
N VAL A 838 36.55 12.07 8.27
CA VAL A 838 35.65 12.07 9.43
C VAL A 838 34.86 13.37 9.47
N LEU A 839 33.54 13.24 9.48
CA LEU A 839 32.58 14.35 9.45
C LEU A 839 32.17 14.80 10.86
N SER A 840 31.92 13.87 11.78
CA SER A 840 31.56 14.15 13.19
C SER A 840 31.89 12.98 14.11
N GLY A 841 31.76 13.18 15.43
CA GLY A 841 31.61 12.06 16.37
C GLY A 841 30.28 11.34 16.17
N ALA A 842 30.17 10.05 16.52
CA ALA A 842 28.97 9.25 16.23
C ALA A 842 27.69 9.71 16.97
N GLU A 843 27.83 10.42 18.09
CA GLU A 843 26.72 11.02 18.85
C GLU A 843 26.40 12.46 18.42
N GLU A 844 27.10 12.98 17.39
CA GLU A 844 26.96 14.34 16.88
C GLU A 844 26.46 14.36 15.43
N PRO A 845 25.52 15.26 15.06
CA PRO A 845 25.05 15.37 13.69
C PRO A 845 26.20 15.71 12.72
N TRP A 846 26.34 14.91 11.67
CA TRP A 846 27.38 15.09 10.64
C TRP A 846 27.01 16.18 9.64
N ARG A 847 25.72 16.41 9.40
CA ARG A 847 25.20 17.27 8.33
C ARG A 847 25.59 18.76 8.42
N PRO A 848 25.67 19.41 9.59
CA PRO A 848 26.20 20.78 9.70
C PRO A 848 27.68 20.91 9.29
N ARG A 849 28.42 19.80 9.20
CA ARG A 849 29.83 19.72 8.78
C ARG A 849 29.99 19.18 7.37
N ALA A 850 28.89 18.96 6.66
CA ALA A 850 28.87 18.64 5.24
C ALA A 850 28.76 19.92 4.41
N SER A 851 29.27 19.88 3.18
CA SER A 851 29.11 20.96 2.20
C SER A 851 27.68 20.93 1.66
N VAL A 852 26.92 22.02 1.83
CA VAL A 852 25.47 22.05 1.56
C VAL A 852 25.12 22.85 0.29
N ARG A 853 24.26 22.29 -0.56
CA ARG A 853 23.51 23.04 -1.59
C ARG A 853 22.02 23.02 -1.27
N SER A 854 21.43 24.16 -0.94
CA SER A 854 19.97 24.34 -0.94
C SER A 854 19.49 24.71 -2.34
N SER A 855 18.40 24.10 -2.81
CA SER A 855 17.74 24.42 -4.08
C SER A 855 16.22 24.46 -3.95
N ARG A 856 15.60 25.37 -4.68
CA ARG A 856 14.18 25.29 -5.08
C ARG A 856 14.01 25.08 -6.59
N ASP A 857 15.11 25.04 -7.35
CA ASP A 857 15.06 24.56 -8.72
C ASP A 857 14.94 23.03 -8.71
N VAL A 858 13.72 22.61 -8.98
CA VAL A 858 13.23 21.24 -9.12
C VAL A 858 13.81 20.51 -10.33
N HIS A 859 14.17 21.24 -11.39
CA HIS A 859 14.82 20.65 -12.56
C HIS A 859 16.28 20.28 -12.28
N ALA A 860 16.88 20.77 -11.18
CA ALA A 860 18.22 20.35 -10.78
C ALA A 860 18.31 18.89 -10.27
N PHE A 861 17.18 18.22 -9.98
CA PHE A 861 17.20 16.90 -9.34
C PHE A 861 16.24 15.83 -9.89
N SER A 862 15.15 16.16 -10.60
CA SER A 862 14.23 15.15 -11.14
C SER A 862 13.40 15.65 -12.34
N LEU A 863 12.48 14.82 -12.85
CA LEU A 863 11.51 15.21 -13.88
C LEU A 863 10.25 15.80 -13.24
N ALA A 864 9.85 16.99 -13.71
CA ALA A 864 8.56 17.62 -13.45
C ALA A 864 8.14 17.76 -11.98
N THR A 865 9.09 17.67 -11.04
CA THR A 865 8.85 17.99 -9.63
C THR A 865 8.46 19.46 -9.49
N ARG A 866 7.69 19.76 -8.44
CA ARG A 866 7.33 21.07 -7.93
C ARG A 866 7.62 21.07 -6.44
N LEU A 867 7.89 22.25 -5.89
CA LEU A 867 8.25 22.41 -4.50
C LEU A 867 7.62 23.67 -3.91
N ASP A 868 6.76 23.48 -2.90
CA ASP A 868 6.10 24.53 -2.13
C ASP A 868 7.03 25.70 -1.74
N GLU A 869 6.46 26.90 -1.59
CA GLU A 869 7.20 28.13 -1.24
C GLU A 869 7.77 28.11 0.18
N GLY A 870 7.21 27.28 1.07
CA GLY A 870 7.74 26.97 2.39
C GLY A 870 8.86 25.93 2.41
N LEU A 871 9.13 25.22 1.30
CA LEU A 871 10.08 24.11 1.24
C LEU A 871 11.32 24.39 0.36
N GLU A 872 12.39 23.67 0.65
CA GLU A 872 13.63 23.59 -0.14
C GLU A 872 14.20 22.17 -0.11
N LEU A 873 14.90 21.76 -1.17
CA LEU A 873 15.70 20.53 -1.16
C LEU A 873 17.13 20.89 -0.76
N ARG A 874 17.68 20.22 0.26
CA ARG A 874 19.09 20.36 0.66
C ARG A 874 19.88 19.11 0.28
N ALA A 875 21.00 19.30 -0.40
CA ALA A 875 21.92 18.24 -0.81
C ALA A 875 23.22 18.34 0.01
N TYR A 876 23.59 17.27 0.71
CA TYR A 876 24.69 17.22 1.67
C TYR A 876 25.87 16.40 1.14
N SER A 877 26.99 17.06 0.84
CA SER A 877 28.19 16.43 0.27
C SER A 877 29.35 16.39 1.26
N CYS A 878 30.20 15.37 1.17
CA CYS A 878 31.46 15.33 1.93
C CYS A 878 32.40 16.47 1.46
N PRO A 879 32.88 17.38 2.34
CA PRO A 879 33.76 18.49 1.94
C PRO A 879 35.11 18.03 1.37
N SER A 880 35.57 16.82 1.71
CA SER A 880 36.85 16.29 1.27
C SER A 880 36.82 15.68 -0.14
N CYS A 881 35.74 15.00 -0.54
CA CYS A 881 35.66 14.32 -1.85
C CYS A 881 34.54 14.82 -2.77
N GLY A 882 33.52 15.50 -2.26
CA GLY A 882 32.36 15.95 -3.05
C GLY A 882 31.37 14.82 -3.39
N ARG A 883 31.43 13.67 -2.71
CA ARG A 883 30.38 12.64 -2.79
C ARG A 883 29.12 13.11 -2.05
N LEU A 884 27.97 12.96 -2.68
CA LEU A 884 26.66 13.29 -2.12
C LEU A 884 26.19 12.16 -1.19
N HIS A 885 25.75 12.49 0.03
CA HIS A 885 25.41 11.51 1.08
C HIS A 885 23.96 11.61 1.58
N ALA A 886 23.30 12.75 1.43
CA ALA A 886 21.86 12.89 1.72
C ALA A 886 21.23 13.95 0.82
N THR A 887 19.94 13.79 0.52
CA THR A 887 19.10 14.82 -0.09
C THR A 887 17.78 14.88 0.65
N ASP A 888 17.37 16.06 1.11
CA ASP A 888 16.24 16.17 2.03
C ASP A 888 15.31 17.31 1.63
N VAL A 889 14.02 17.03 1.60
CA VAL A 889 12.98 18.05 1.53
C VAL A 889 12.73 18.58 2.93
N VAL A 890 12.97 19.88 3.15
CA VAL A 890 12.83 20.50 4.47
C VAL A 890 12.10 21.84 4.37
N ARG A 891 11.45 22.24 5.46
CA ARG A 891 10.95 23.61 5.62
C ARG A 891 12.13 24.59 5.60
N ARG A 892 12.01 25.67 4.85
CA ARG A 892 13.06 26.68 4.68
C ARG A 892 13.45 27.29 6.01
N GLY A 893 14.76 27.42 6.26
CA GLY A 893 15.29 27.90 7.53
C GLY A 893 15.16 26.93 8.72
N ALA A 894 14.63 25.71 8.53
CA ALA A 894 14.74 24.67 9.55
C ALA A 894 16.20 24.26 9.78
N ALA A 895 16.51 23.74 10.97
CA ALA A 895 17.79 23.11 11.26
C ALA A 895 18.08 21.92 10.32
N HIS A 896 19.35 21.54 10.19
CA HIS A 896 19.71 20.30 9.51
C HIS A 896 19.10 19.10 10.25
N PRO A 897 18.43 18.15 9.55
CA PRO A 897 17.95 16.93 10.17
C PRO A 897 19.10 16.09 10.76
N ASP A 898 18.82 15.40 11.86
CA ASP A 898 19.72 14.41 12.47
C ASP A 898 19.01 13.05 12.36
N ASP A 899 19.24 12.36 11.25
CA ASP A 899 18.30 11.36 10.72
C ASP A 899 18.68 9.90 10.96
N ILE A 900 19.93 9.66 11.36
CA ILE A 900 20.44 8.38 11.83
C ILE A 900 21.43 8.64 12.97
N ARG A 901 21.12 8.14 14.16
CA ARG A 901 22.05 8.08 15.30
C ARG A 901 22.07 6.65 15.84
N LEU A 902 23.25 6.02 15.84
CA LEU A 902 23.42 4.71 16.48
C LEU A 902 23.64 4.92 17.98
N LEU A 903 22.76 4.36 18.80
CA LEU A 903 22.80 4.53 20.25
C LEU A 903 23.93 3.70 20.84
N THR A 904 24.89 4.34 21.51
CA THR A 904 25.75 3.60 22.43
C THR A 904 24.95 3.17 23.66
N GLY A 905 25.14 1.93 24.14
CA GLY A 905 24.38 1.30 25.23
C GLY A 905 24.66 1.87 26.62
N LYS A 906 24.59 3.18 26.77
CA LYS A 906 24.76 3.97 28.01
C LYS A 906 23.67 5.02 28.22
N GLU A 907 22.77 5.23 27.24
CA GLU A 907 21.60 6.09 27.41
C GLU A 907 20.42 5.29 28.04
N GLU A 908 20.50 5.08 29.36
CA GLU A 908 19.33 4.78 30.21
C GLU A 908 18.66 6.09 30.70
#